data_AF-A0A5S9RD25-F1
#
_entry.id   AF-A0A5S9RD25-F1
#
_cell.length_a   1.000
_cell.length_b   1.000
_cell.length_c   1.000
_cell.angle_alpha   90.00
_cell.angle_beta   90.00
_cell.angle_gamma   90.00
#
_symmetry.space_group_name_H-M   'P 1'
#
loop_
_entity.id
_entity.type
_entity.pdbx_description
1 polymer ?
#
loop_
_entity_poly.entity_id
_entity_poly.type
_entity_poly.pdbx_seq_one_letter_code
_entity_poly.pdbx_strand_id
1 'polypeptide(L)'
;MSLSAWMSDHEHEWRERLKPVRLVVESDFTADEVRAAHKRYGAAARQLFLRGWTYEQFIKRFPALTVFVLVGHAALEYDQGRYWDSFWDELGMGRDADFENELRAKLFGLLDKFSLARSPRIERERAFRYVMTLTMHAGIPAHCLADLLLVINTHISQGRPATGAAVVEWLEEPGKEHRLDTLDVPVRNFLLNGAEFAIDILDRIIEFVEAAAADPTLLDRYLDSSTTGLPDVLLHELIKQLREEPLDFEPKRLTSRGSRQPAITYDVDDDEIVLELPAPGADPDLPWRVSFDGDVRHVRPTRKWGGDAQSAKTAVPGPVREIVMAHPSVPSMSLPLVVKSDPLLVFEKSGRWVPRRDGLKDCAWAIFPEAYALVDSYTKEAVEASDMGSPAGWRGWRSVFVELDDIAGLQLLAADGTEIGSPRTVRKDARPSFRLGEAIPGVYSADGRTVYGSRPWVMLPPSHSDPGPEWTVRVRRLGEPEWLVEEKWRAEGVETCVDPLDEAETSQLGLFEIVVTGPLGSDARCVVFMAEGLTATFDTWVRVPQDGGLSPCTADVSAESFTVLPAQPIAFDSRRLDAQAQLEDNKNAVALVVRPPHVEIRSGEVGSPAAWRMTAEVCDPEDFAQNRFVAIRAPGIDSVVFGYVSPHGDLLQGDPSPRRRQGDVFECRTQQFADTVRSHPAGRIVATLTSSDASVEVAVLHAQPKRLASDVRLDEDKLIFSDIADLDDLAVYVWSTTAPWRPAEVLTVVDGTAALPSFLIEAGALRCQLFVDDPWMLIEPPSTPSDSAFNVEQWGWREDGTPAEVKLSRYLGSERSAPKEVGAIPEVWAAMAQLHADSRTDRFEGLIELLEENPRRALESLGDSTIAAGDKMAMLIRSELVNQDYSAEETLNELHAHPWFGCMVELADLPSLFHRRDEVREERKQTLAYLRDRGGLPLIDLLRTGMNSHADWACFDDNVYRWTRVDGAQIEAKLQEIQQVPRAQLHPESLRAGVYEAFCRRREWVSTGWSTNYAQQLSFVVNPIKKVSRPSYEAVAARCERVRRIDHTENPWILMSVESLTLALLARLEAHGRIGGQYLNRGLLVDWARLAQLCPVMVSNDILIAEALILHERRVDFVGEGV
;
A
#
# COMPACT_ATOMS: atom_id res chain seq x y z
N MET A 1 -12.90 5.24 -61.26
CA MET A 1 -11.49 5.49 -60.91
C MET A 1 -10.67 4.27 -61.31
N SER A 2 -9.48 4.42 -61.91
CA SER A 2 -8.63 3.25 -62.25
C SER A 2 -7.95 2.71 -60.99
N LEU A 3 -7.62 1.41 -60.94
CA LEU A 3 -6.96 0.79 -59.78
C LEU A 3 -5.64 1.49 -59.42
N SER A 4 -4.88 1.92 -60.44
CA SER A 4 -3.62 2.66 -60.24
C SER A 4 -3.82 4.07 -59.68
N ALA A 5 -4.90 4.77 -60.07
CA ALA A 5 -5.22 6.07 -59.50
C ALA A 5 -5.65 5.90 -58.04
N TRP A 6 -6.51 4.92 -57.77
CA TRP A 6 -6.95 4.61 -56.41
C TRP A 6 -5.79 4.30 -55.46
N MET A 7 -4.86 3.42 -55.87
CA MET A 7 -3.69 3.08 -55.05
C MET A 7 -2.80 4.29 -54.75
N SER A 8 -2.65 5.22 -55.70
CA SER A 8 -1.82 6.42 -55.50
C SER A 8 -2.51 7.45 -54.60
N ASP A 9 -3.82 7.63 -54.76
CA ASP A 9 -4.61 8.57 -53.98
C ASP A 9 -4.70 8.10 -52.51
N HIS A 10 -5.01 6.82 -52.28
CA HIS A 10 -5.11 6.27 -50.93
C HIS A 10 -3.74 6.09 -50.26
N GLU A 11 -2.66 5.85 -51.01
CA GLU A 11 -1.30 5.90 -50.43
C GLU A 11 -0.96 7.31 -49.94
N HIS A 12 -1.37 8.36 -50.65
CA HIS A 12 -1.15 9.73 -50.18
C HIS A 12 -2.00 10.05 -48.96
N GLU A 13 -3.28 9.70 -48.98
CA GLU A 13 -4.20 9.86 -47.86
C GLU A 13 -3.69 9.17 -46.59
N TRP A 14 -3.32 7.90 -46.68
CA TRP A 14 -2.81 7.13 -45.55
C TRP A 14 -1.48 7.65 -45.03
N ARG A 15 -0.64 8.27 -45.87
CA ARG A 15 0.55 8.97 -45.37
C ARG A 15 0.21 10.17 -44.51
N GLU A 16 -0.79 10.95 -44.89
CA GLU A 16 -1.20 12.11 -44.10
C GLU A 16 -1.86 11.67 -42.79
N ARG A 17 -2.71 10.62 -42.81
CA ARG A 17 -3.33 10.07 -41.60
C ARG A 17 -2.33 9.41 -40.63
N LEU A 18 -1.24 8.82 -41.13
CA LEU A 18 -0.22 8.17 -40.29
C LEU A 18 0.80 9.13 -39.67
N LYS A 19 0.92 10.37 -40.15
CA LYS A 19 1.88 11.36 -39.62
C LYS A 19 1.61 11.83 -38.18
N PRO A 20 0.37 12.16 -37.78
CA PRO A 20 0.09 12.71 -36.46
C PRO A 20 -0.09 11.64 -35.37
N VAL A 21 -0.03 10.35 -35.72
CA VAL A 21 -0.38 9.24 -34.81
C VAL A 21 0.84 8.42 -34.40
N ARG A 22 0.76 7.78 -33.24
CA ARG A 22 1.76 6.84 -32.74
C ARG A 22 1.33 5.38 -32.92
N LEU A 23 0.03 5.11 -32.89
CA LEU A 23 -0.55 3.82 -33.26
C LEU A 23 -1.40 3.93 -34.52
N VAL A 24 -1.44 2.86 -35.32
CA VAL A 24 -2.23 2.87 -36.56
C VAL A 24 -3.73 2.95 -36.26
N VAL A 25 -4.20 2.37 -35.15
CA VAL A 25 -5.62 2.45 -34.74
C VAL A 25 -6.09 3.89 -34.47
N GLU A 26 -5.19 4.81 -34.11
CA GLU A 26 -5.51 6.24 -33.88
C GLU A 26 -5.86 7.00 -35.17
N SER A 27 -5.59 6.40 -36.34
CA SER A 27 -5.97 6.98 -37.64
C SER A 27 -7.45 6.84 -37.99
N ASP A 28 -8.22 6.25 -37.08
CA ASP A 28 -9.68 6.13 -37.10
C ASP A 28 -10.22 5.49 -38.38
N PHE A 29 -9.67 4.33 -38.75
CA PHE A 29 -10.14 3.56 -39.90
C PHE A 29 -11.40 2.77 -39.60
N THR A 30 -12.22 2.57 -40.61
CA THR A 30 -13.44 1.74 -40.55
C THR A 30 -13.20 0.33 -41.08
N ALA A 31 -14.05 -0.62 -40.68
CA ALA A 31 -14.00 -2.00 -41.20
C ALA A 31 -14.18 -2.06 -42.73
N ASP A 32 -14.98 -1.16 -43.31
CA ASP A 32 -15.21 -1.09 -44.74
C ASP A 32 -14.00 -0.54 -45.51
N GLU A 33 -13.26 0.43 -44.95
CA GLU A 33 -12.01 0.91 -45.52
C GLU A 33 -10.95 -0.20 -45.57
N VAL A 34 -10.82 -1.00 -44.50
CA VAL A 34 -9.87 -2.13 -44.43
C VAL A 34 -10.20 -3.17 -45.49
N ARG A 35 -11.45 -3.65 -45.55
CA ARG A 35 -11.90 -4.65 -46.54
C ARG A 35 -11.72 -4.15 -47.97
N ALA A 36 -12.04 -2.87 -48.23
CA ALA A 36 -11.83 -2.26 -49.54
C ALA A 36 -10.33 -2.19 -49.90
N ALA A 37 -9.47 -1.87 -48.94
CA ALA A 37 -8.03 -1.83 -49.12
C ALA A 37 -7.42 -3.21 -49.35
N HIS A 38 -7.78 -4.24 -48.59
CA HIS A 38 -7.33 -5.63 -48.80
C HIS A 38 -7.59 -6.08 -50.24
N LYS A 39 -8.85 -5.97 -50.70
CA LYS A 39 -9.24 -6.40 -52.04
C LYS A 39 -8.48 -5.67 -53.15
N ARG A 40 -8.28 -4.36 -53.01
CA ARG A 40 -7.61 -3.53 -54.03
C ARG A 40 -6.08 -3.67 -53.98
N TYR A 41 -5.51 -3.78 -52.79
CA TYR A 41 -4.08 -4.02 -52.57
C TYR A 41 -3.67 -5.38 -53.16
N GLY A 42 -4.43 -6.45 -52.87
CA GLY A 42 -4.20 -7.78 -53.42
C GLY A 42 -4.41 -7.86 -54.94
N ALA A 43 -5.38 -7.12 -55.50
CA ALA A 43 -5.56 -7.01 -56.95
C ALA A 43 -4.38 -6.27 -57.62
N ALA A 44 -3.89 -5.19 -57.02
CA ALA A 44 -2.77 -4.40 -57.53
C ALA A 44 -1.45 -5.19 -57.46
N ALA A 45 -1.20 -5.89 -56.34
CA ALA A 45 -0.06 -6.76 -56.14
C ALA A 45 0.02 -7.83 -57.25
N ARG A 46 -1.07 -8.60 -57.45
CA ARG A 46 -1.17 -9.59 -58.54
C ARG A 46 -0.84 -9.00 -59.91
N GLN A 47 -1.42 -7.84 -60.23
CA GLN A 47 -1.26 -7.23 -61.55
C GLN A 47 0.16 -6.69 -61.80
N LEU A 48 0.83 -6.17 -60.76
CA LEU A 48 2.18 -5.62 -60.85
C LEU A 48 3.26 -6.72 -60.81
N PHE A 49 3.08 -7.78 -60.02
CA PHE A 49 4.00 -8.93 -60.01
C PHE A 49 3.99 -9.66 -61.36
N LEU A 50 2.83 -9.80 -62.01
CA LEU A 50 2.73 -10.30 -63.39
C LEU A 50 3.48 -9.41 -64.42
N ARG A 51 3.71 -8.14 -64.09
CA ARG A 51 4.49 -7.19 -64.90
C ARG A 51 5.98 -7.14 -64.51
N GLY A 52 6.44 -8.06 -63.66
CA GLY A 52 7.84 -8.19 -63.26
C GLY A 52 8.30 -7.27 -62.14
N TRP A 53 7.38 -6.65 -61.38
CA TRP A 53 7.74 -5.89 -60.18
C TRP A 53 8.22 -6.83 -59.08
N THR A 54 9.26 -6.44 -58.35
CA THR A 54 9.68 -7.17 -57.14
C THR A 54 8.82 -6.81 -55.94
N TYR A 55 8.77 -7.70 -54.93
CA TYR A 55 8.06 -7.45 -53.67
C TYR A 55 8.55 -6.17 -52.98
N GLU A 56 9.87 -5.96 -52.94
CA GLU A 56 10.47 -4.75 -52.37
C GLU A 56 10.05 -3.47 -53.11
N GLN A 57 10.02 -3.49 -54.45
CA GLN A 57 9.58 -2.34 -55.25
C GLN A 57 8.12 -1.97 -54.94
N PHE A 58 7.27 -2.96 -54.75
CA PHE A 58 5.86 -2.77 -54.43
C PHE A 58 5.67 -2.15 -53.03
N ILE A 59 6.30 -2.73 -52.00
CA ILE A 59 6.25 -2.20 -50.62
C ILE A 59 6.82 -0.78 -50.54
N LYS A 60 7.95 -0.52 -51.23
CA LYS A 60 8.58 0.81 -51.25
C LYS A 60 7.71 1.86 -51.94
N ARG A 61 6.89 1.45 -52.92
CA ARG A 61 5.95 2.34 -53.64
C ARG A 61 4.71 2.67 -52.81
N PHE A 62 4.19 1.69 -52.06
CA PHE A 62 2.96 1.80 -51.25
C PHE A 62 3.17 1.52 -49.75
N PRO A 63 4.11 2.21 -49.07
CA PRO A 63 4.45 1.93 -47.68
C PRO A 63 3.30 2.18 -46.70
N ALA A 64 2.50 3.24 -46.87
CA ALA A 64 1.42 3.55 -45.93
C ALA A 64 0.28 2.54 -46.06
N LEU A 65 -0.12 2.22 -47.30
CA LEU A 65 -1.10 1.16 -47.55
C LEU A 65 -0.64 -0.21 -47.08
N THR A 66 0.66 -0.50 -47.15
CA THR A 66 1.22 -1.78 -46.65
C THR A 66 1.03 -1.90 -45.13
N VAL A 67 1.35 -0.85 -44.38
CA VAL A 67 1.13 -0.81 -42.91
C VAL A 67 -0.35 -0.92 -42.59
N PHE A 68 -1.19 -0.12 -43.26
CA PHE A 68 -2.64 -0.10 -43.04
C PHE A 68 -3.29 -1.47 -43.27
N VAL A 69 -2.95 -2.16 -44.37
CA VAL A 69 -3.50 -3.47 -44.70
C VAL A 69 -3.09 -4.55 -43.70
N LEU A 70 -1.84 -4.54 -43.23
CA LEU A 70 -1.36 -5.49 -42.24
C LEU A 70 -2.03 -5.27 -40.87
N VAL A 71 -2.07 -4.02 -40.40
CA VAL A 71 -2.65 -3.72 -39.08
C VAL A 71 -4.18 -3.82 -39.10
N GLY A 72 -4.84 -3.33 -40.15
CA GLY A 72 -6.28 -3.47 -40.33
C GLY A 72 -6.73 -4.93 -40.31
N HIS A 73 -5.91 -5.84 -40.87
CA HIS A 73 -6.17 -7.28 -40.76
C HIS A 73 -6.10 -7.78 -39.31
N ALA A 74 -5.10 -7.32 -38.55
CA ALA A 74 -4.96 -7.69 -37.15
C ALA A 74 -6.12 -7.15 -36.29
N ALA A 75 -6.70 -5.99 -36.65
CA ALA A 75 -7.83 -5.39 -35.93
C ALA A 75 -9.15 -6.13 -36.14
N LEU A 76 -9.38 -6.72 -37.32
CA LEU A 76 -10.67 -7.32 -37.70
C LEU A 76 -10.70 -8.84 -37.61
N GLU A 77 -9.65 -9.55 -38.05
CA GLU A 77 -9.72 -10.97 -38.43
C GLU A 77 -8.67 -11.86 -37.72
N TYR A 78 -8.09 -11.39 -36.60
CA TYR A 78 -7.13 -12.21 -35.85
C TYR A 78 -7.83 -13.35 -35.09
N ASP A 79 -7.64 -14.59 -35.56
CA ASP A 79 -8.10 -15.82 -34.88
C ASP A 79 -6.94 -16.81 -34.67
N GLN A 80 -6.73 -17.20 -33.39
CA GLN A 80 -5.91 -18.30 -32.87
C GLN A 80 -4.73 -18.76 -33.75
N GLY A 81 -3.77 -17.87 -34.02
CA GLY A 81 -2.50 -18.22 -34.68
C GLY A 81 -2.56 -18.42 -36.20
N ARG A 82 -3.72 -18.16 -36.83
CA ARG A 82 -3.92 -18.26 -38.30
C ARG A 82 -3.83 -16.94 -39.04
N TYR A 83 -3.22 -15.92 -38.43
CA TYR A 83 -3.11 -14.56 -38.98
C TYR A 83 -2.72 -14.53 -40.47
N TRP A 84 -1.64 -15.22 -40.85
CA TRP A 84 -1.16 -15.19 -42.23
C TRP A 84 -2.07 -15.94 -43.18
N ASP A 85 -2.72 -17.03 -42.75
CA ASP A 85 -3.63 -17.79 -43.62
C ASP A 85 -4.87 -16.96 -43.98
N SER A 86 -5.50 -16.31 -42.99
CA SER A 86 -6.65 -15.42 -43.25
C SER A 86 -6.25 -14.13 -43.99
N PHE A 87 -5.03 -13.62 -43.78
CA PHE A 87 -4.51 -12.44 -44.49
C PHE A 87 -4.43 -12.67 -46.01
N TRP A 88 -3.96 -13.84 -46.44
CA TRP A 88 -3.87 -14.17 -47.86
C TRP A 88 -5.25 -14.34 -48.50
N ASP A 89 -6.20 -14.93 -47.76
CA ASP A 89 -7.59 -15.10 -48.20
C ASP A 89 -8.27 -13.73 -48.45
N GLU A 90 -8.11 -12.76 -47.55
CA GLU A 90 -8.67 -11.41 -47.69
C GLU A 90 -8.05 -10.61 -48.85
N LEU A 91 -6.77 -10.81 -49.14
CA LEU A 91 -6.13 -10.26 -50.35
C LEU A 91 -6.63 -10.94 -51.64
N GLY A 92 -7.33 -12.06 -51.53
CA GLY A 92 -7.76 -12.93 -52.62
C GLY A 92 -6.58 -13.53 -53.39
N MET A 93 -5.48 -13.82 -52.69
CA MET A 93 -4.24 -14.36 -53.25
C MET A 93 -3.92 -15.72 -52.63
N GLY A 94 -3.26 -16.60 -53.38
CA GLY A 94 -2.67 -17.80 -52.77
C GLY A 94 -1.48 -17.41 -51.88
N ARG A 95 -1.27 -18.15 -50.80
CA ARG A 95 -0.15 -17.90 -49.86
C ARG A 95 1.20 -17.89 -50.59
N ASP A 96 1.92 -16.77 -50.46
CA ASP A 96 3.24 -16.55 -51.06
C ASP A 96 4.27 -16.30 -49.95
N ALA A 97 5.09 -17.31 -49.67
CA ALA A 97 6.06 -17.27 -48.57
C ALA A 97 7.18 -16.23 -48.78
N ASP A 98 7.56 -15.95 -50.03
CA ASP A 98 8.62 -14.98 -50.31
C ASP A 98 8.10 -13.55 -50.09
N PHE A 99 6.86 -13.27 -50.51
CA PHE A 99 6.24 -11.98 -50.23
C PHE A 99 5.95 -11.79 -48.73
N GLU A 100 5.51 -12.85 -48.03
CA GLU A 100 5.33 -12.86 -46.57
C GLU A 100 6.63 -12.47 -45.83
N ASN A 101 7.75 -13.06 -46.23
CA ASN A 101 9.06 -12.78 -45.64
C ASN A 101 9.54 -11.35 -45.93
N GLU A 102 9.25 -10.82 -47.12
CA GLU A 102 9.59 -9.42 -47.45
C GLU A 102 8.75 -8.43 -46.63
N LEU A 103 7.45 -8.68 -46.44
CA LEU A 103 6.58 -7.87 -45.57
C LEU A 103 7.12 -7.84 -44.13
N ARG A 104 7.49 -9.01 -43.58
CA ARG A 104 8.13 -9.13 -42.26
C ARG A 104 9.45 -8.36 -42.20
N ALA A 105 10.30 -8.48 -43.22
CA ALA A 105 11.61 -7.82 -43.24
C ALA A 105 11.50 -6.28 -43.28
N LYS A 106 10.46 -5.74 -43.92
CA LYS A 106 10.26 -4.29 -44.06
C LYS A 106 9.43 -3.64 -42.96
N LEU A 107 8.63 -4.41 -42.19
CA LEU A 107 7.71 -3.88 -41.19
C LEU A 107 8.34 -2.83 -40.27
N PHE A 108 9.44 -3.15 -39.59
CA PHE A 108 10.10 -2.25 -38.65
C PHE A 108 10.60 -0.95 -39.31
N GLY A 109 11.18 -1.05 -40.51
CA GLY A 109 11.60 0.14 -41.27
C GLY A 109 10.42 1.00 -41.77
N LEU A 110 9.23 0.41 -41.94
CA LEU A 110 8.00 1.15 -42.22
C LEU A 110 7.49 1.88 -40.96
N LEU A 111 7.55 1.25 -39.78
CA LEU A 111 7.19 1.89 -38.52
C LEU A 111 8.08 3.11 -38.24
N ASP A 112 9.40 2.96 -38.40
CA ASP A 112 10.36 4.06 -38.21
C ASP A 112 10.11 5.22 -39.18
N LYS A 113 9.73 4.91 -40.42
CA LYS A 113 9.43 5.92 -41.44
C LYS A 113 8.23 6.80 -41.08
N PHE A 114 7.26 6.26 -40.35
CA PHE A 114 6.05 6.97 -39.92
C PHE A 114 6.11 7.41 -38.45
N SER A 115 7.26 7.24 -37.78
CA SER A 115 7.42 7.56 -36.35
C SER A 115 6.42 6.83 -35.42
N LEU A 116 5.95 5.65 -35.86
CA LEU A 116 5.01 4.82 -35.12
C LEU A 116 5.70 4.13 -33.94
N ALA A 117 4.93 3.80 -32.90
CA ALA A 117 5.42 3.22 -31.67
C ALA A 117 6.19 1.90 -31.88
N ARG A 118 7.26 1.71 -31.12
CA ARG A 118 8.10 0.50 -31.13
C ARG A 118 8.12 -0.13 -29.74
N SER A 119 8.15 -1.46 -29.69
CA SER A 119 8.25 -2.20 -28.42
C SER A 119 9.50 -3.08 -28.41
N PRO A 120 10.57 -2.65 -27.73
CA PRO A 120 11.79 -3.44 -27.58
C PRO A 120 11.55 -4.81 -26.91
N ARG A 121 10.46 -4.96 -26.16
CA ARG A 121 10.06 -6.23 -25.54
C ARG A 121 9.56 -7.22 -26.60
N ILE A 122 8.65 -6.79 -27.48
CA ILE A 122 8.16 -7.61 -28.60
C ILE A 122 9.28 -7.96 -29.57
N GLU A 123 10.18 -7.02 -29.86
CA GLU A 123 11.24 -7.22 -30.85
C GLU A 123 12.27 -8.30 -30.46
N ARG A 124 12.40 -8.56 -29.15
CA ARG A 124 13.24 -9.63 -28.59
C ARG A 124 12.64 -11.03 -28.74
N GLU A 125 11.33 -11.15 -28.92
CA GLU A 125 10.63 -12.43 -29.16
C GLU A 125 11.00 -13.01 -30.53
N ARG A 126 11.31 -14.32 -30.60
CA ARG A 126 11.73 -14.95 -31.87
C ARG A 126 10.56 -15.49 -32.70
N ALA A 127 9.54 -16.05 -32.05
CA ALA A 127 8.53 -16.86 -32.75
C ALA A 127 7.34 -16.03 -33.30
N PHE A 128 6.99 -14.90 -32.66
CA PHE A 128 5.74 -14.17 -32.99
C PHE A 128 5.87 -12.64 -33.07
N ARG A 129 7.09 -12.07 -33.02
CA ARG A 129 7.29 -10.61 -32.95
C ARG A 129 6.51 -9.80 -33.98
N TYR A 130 6.43 -10.27 -35.22
CA TYR A 130 5.77 -9.52 -36.30
C TYR A 130 4.27 -9.41 -36.07
N VAL A 131 3.62 -10.52 -35.76
CA VAL A 131 2.17 -10.55 -35.52
C VAL A 131 1.85 -9.80 -34.22
N MET A 132 2.67 -9.97 -33.18
CA MET A 132 2.53 -9.21 -31.93
C MET A 132 2.66 -7.69 -32.15
N THR A 133 3.60 -7.24 -32.99
CA THR A 133 3.72 -5.82 -33.36
C THR A 133 2.48 -5.33 -34.10
N LEU A 134 1.93 -6.13 -35.03
CA LEU A 134 0.71 -5.77 -35.76
C LEU A 134 -0.51 -5.69 -34.84
N THR A 135 -0.68 -6.64 -33.92
CA THR A 135 -1.76 -6.62 -32.92
C THR A 135 -1.60 -5.44 -31.95
N MET A 136 -0.36 -5.06 -31.59
CA MET A 136 -0.12 -3.87 -30.76
C MET A 136 -0.62 -2.60 -31.44
N HIS A 137 -0.36 -2.43 -32.75
CA HIS A 137 -0.85 -1.27 -33.51
C HIS A 137 -2.35 -1.33 -33.82
N ALA A 138 -2.96 -2.51 -33.74
CA ALA A 138 -4.40 -2.71 -33.93
C ALA A 138 -5.22 -2.35 -32.68
N GLY A 139 -4.59 -2.26 -31.50
CA GLY A 139 -5.30 -2.00 -30.25
C GLY A 139 -6.08 -3.22 -29.75
N ILE A 140 -7.28 -2.99 -29.23
CA ILE A 140 -8.20 -4.03 -28.75
C ILE A 140 -9.14 -4.44 -29.90
N PRO A 141 -9.07 -5.70 -30.40
CA PRO A 141 -10.00 -6.17 -31.42
C PRO A 141 -11.44 -6.18 -30.90
N ALA A 142 -12.39 -5.82 -31.77
CA ALA A 142 -13.80 -5.68 -31.40
C ALA A 142 -14.40 -6.96 -30.77
N HIS A 143 -14.05 -8.14 -31.28
CA HIS A 143 -14.56 -9.42 -30.77
C HIS A 143 -14.05 -9.79 -29.36
N CYS A 144 -12.96 -9.19 -28.90
CA CYS A 144 -12.39 -9.43 -27.57
C CYS A 144 -12.96 -8.48 -26.49
N LEU A 145 -13.84 -7.54 -26.86
CA LEU A 145 -14.27 -6.45 -25.96
C LEU A 145 -15.15 -6.95 -24.81
N ALA A 146 -15.96 -7.97 -25.03
CA ALA A 146 -16.87 -8.51 -24.02
C ALA A 146 -16.13 -9.01 -22.76
N ASP A 147 -15.10 -9.83 -22.94
CA ASP A 147 -14.28 -10.36 -21.82
C ASP A 147 -13.57 -9.22 -21.07
N LEU A 148 -13.10 -8.21 -21.80
CA LEU A 148 -12.46 -7.04 -21.19
C LEU A 148 -13.45 -6.22 -20.36
N LEU A 149 -14.68 -6.02 -20.83
CA LEU A 149 -15.72 -5.30 -20.08
C LEU A 149 -16.08 -6.04 -18.78
N LEU A 150 -16.15 -7.37 -18.81
CA LEU A 150 -16.38 -8.18 -17.61
C LEU A 150 -15.24 -8.03 -16.59
N VAL A 151 -13.98 -8.02 -17.07
CA VAL A 151 -12.79 -7.79 -16.25
C VAL A 151 -12.80 -6.40 -15.62
N ILE A 152 -13.13 -5.36 -16.39
CA ILE A 152 -13.26 -3.98 -15.88
C ILE A 152 -14.38 -3.90 -14.83
N ASN A 153 -15.54 -4.49 -15.10
CA ASN A 153 -16.67 -4.49 -14.15
C ASN A 153 -16.31 -5.22 -12.85
N THR A 154 -15.61 -6.35 -12.94
CA THR A 154 -15.12 -7.11 -11.77
C THR A 154 -14.13 -6.29 -10.94
N HIS A 155 -13.20 -5.60 -11.60
CA HIS A 155 -12.24 -4.72 -10.93
C HIS A 155 -12.93 -3.58 -10.16
N ILE A 156 -13.88 -2.92 -10.80
CA ILE A 156 -14.56 -1.74 -10.22
C ILE A 156 -15.53 -2.14 -9.11
N SER A 157 -16.28 -3.23 -9.28
CA SER A 157 -17.19 -3.76 -8.27
C SER A 157 -16.48 -4.22 -6.98
N GLN A 158 -15.18 -4.54 -7.06
CA GLN A 158 -14.32 -4.78 -5.89
C GLN A 158 -13.88 -3.50 -5.16
N GLY A 159 -14.41 -2.34 -5.55
CA GLY A 159 -14.09 -1.05 -4.93
C GLY A 159 -12.70 -0.51 -5.30
N ARG A 160 -12.10 -0.98 -6.40
CA ARG A 160 -10.79 -0.53 -6.88
C ARG A 160 -10.90 0.73 -7.76
N PRO A 161 -9.80 1.48 -7.96
CA PRO A 161 -9.81 2.68 -8.80
C PRO A 161 -10.20 2.35 -10.24
N ALA A 162 -11.19 3.06 -10.78
CA ALA A 162 -11.66 2.92 -12.15
C ALA A 162 -10.71 3.66 -13.12
N THR A 163 -9.48 3.18 -13.25
CA THR A 163 -8.50 3.67 -14.23
C THR A 163 -7.81 2.51 -14.94
N GLY A 164 -7.39 2.71 -16.18
CA GLY A 164 -6.69 1.71 -16.98
C GLY A 164 -5.42 1.20 -16.31
N ALA A 165 -4.66 2.10 -15.68
CA ALA A 165 -3.44 1.75 -14.95
C ALA A 165 -3.74 0.81 -13.78
N ALA A 166 -4.80 1.10 -13.02
CA ALA A 166 -5.22 0.26 -11.90
C ALA A 166 -5.74 -1.11 -12.36
N VAL A 167 -6.45 -1.19 -13.49
CA VAL A 167 -6.90 -2.47 -14.07
C VAL A 167 -5.71 -3.33 -14.50
N VAL A 168 -4.74 -2.75 -15.22
CA VAL A 168 -3.54 -3.49 -15.67
C VAL A 168 -2.71 -3.94 -14.47
N GLU A 169 -2.52 -3.10 -13.46
CA GLU A 169 -1.83 -3.49 -12.23
C GLU A 169 -2.52 -4.63 -11.49
N TRP A 170 -3.86 -4.58 -11.39
CA TRP A 170 -4.65 -5.65 -10.79
C TRP A 170 -4.53 -6.98 -11.55
N LEU A 171 -4.45 -6.93 -12.87
CA LEU A 171 -4.22 -8.11 -13.71
C LEU A 171 -2.79 -8.67 -13.58
N GLU A 172 -1.81 -7.81 -13.32
CA GLU A 172 -0.40 -8.16 -13.14
C GLU A 172 -0.01 -8.44 -11.67
N GLU A 173 -0.96 -8.43 -10.73
CA GLU A 173 -0.70 -8.72 -9.32
C GLU A 173 -0.02 -10.09 -9.14
N PRO A 174 1.11 -10.17 -8.40
CA PRO A 174 1.79 -11.43 -8.14
C PRO A 174 0.85 -12.49 -7.54
N GLY A 175 0.91 -13.72 -8.06
CA GLY A 175 0.02 -14.81 -7.63
C GLY A 175 -1.41 -14.72 -8.18
N LYS A 176 -1.72 -13.72 -9.00
CA LYS A 176 -3.02 -13.53 -9.67
C LYS A 176 -2.91 -13.60 -11.20
N GLU A 177 -1.84 -14.21 -11.72
CA GLU A 177 -1.57 -14.30 -13.17
C GLU A 177 -2.69 -15.02 -13.93
N HIS A 178 -3.46 -15.87 -13.24
CA HIS A 178 -4.63 -16.55 -13.81
C HIS A 178 -5.74 -15.59 -14.26
N ARG A 179 -5.79 -14.34 -13.76
CA ARG A 179 -6.75 -13.31 -14.22
C ARG A 179 -6.52 -12.91 -15.66
N LEU A 180 -5.26 -12.84 -16.11
CA LEU A 180 -4.95 -12.54 -17.51
C LEU A 180 -5.44 -13.65 -18.45
N ASP A 181 -5.54 -14.89 -17.98
CA ASP A 181 -5.98 -16.01 -18.81
C ASP A 181 -7.47 -15.94 -19.19
N THR A 182 -8.27 -15.09 -18.54
CA THR A 182 -9.65 -14.83 -18.94
C THR A 182 -9.73 -13.90 -20.16
N LEU A 183 -8.63 -13.24 -20.53
CA LEU A 183 -8.55 -12.34 -21.67
C LEU A 183 -7.96 -13.05 -22.89
N ASP A 184 -8.49 -12.72 -24.06
CA ASP A 184 -7.93 -13.14 -25.33
C ASP A 184 -6.47 -12.70 -25.51
N VAL A 185 -5.70 -13.50 -26.27
CA VAL A 185 -4.26 -13.27 -26.50
C VAL A 185 -3.95 -11.86 -27.04
N PRO A 186 -4.71 -11.27 -28.00
CA PRO A 186 -4.46 -9.92 -28.48
C PRO A 186 -4.59 -8.86 -27.39
N VAL A 187 -5.62 -8.96 -26.54
CA VAL A 187 -5.85 -8.03 -25.44
C VAL A 187 -4.72 -8.14 -24.42
N ARG A 188 -4.35 -9.35 -24.01
CA ARG A 188 -3.18 -9.56 -23.14
C ARG A 188 -1.92 -8.92 -23.73
N ASN A 189 -1.65 -9.15 -25.01
CA ASN A 189 -0.48 -8.59 -25.67
C ASN A 189 -0.51 -7.06 -25.70
N PHE A 190 -1.67 -6.47 -25.96
CA PHE A 190 -1.86 -5.03 -25.97
C PHE A 190 -1.69 -4.44 -24.57
N LEU A 191 -2.29 -5.01 -23.53
CA LEU A 191 -2.14 -4.53 -22.14
C LEU A 191 -0.68 -4.64 -21.65
N LEU A 192 0.01 -5.74 -21.97
CA LEU A 192 1.39 -5.98 -21.51
C LEU A 192 2.45 -5.17 -22.26
N ASN A 193 2.21 -4.82 -23.54
CA ASN A 193 3.23 -4.25 -24.43
C ASN A 193 2.84 -2.93 -25.08
N GLY A 194 1.57 -2.55 -25.06
CA GLY A 194 1.04 -1.29 -25.57
C GLY A 194 1.38 -0.08 -24.69
N ALA A 195 1.98 -0.31 -23.52
CA ALA A 195 2.48 0.72 -22.62
C ALA A 195 1.40 1.78 -22.32
N GLU A 196 1.75 3.06 -22.50
CA GLU A 196 0.85 4.20 -22.34
C GLU A 196 -0.47 4.08 -23.11
N PHE A 197 -0.40 3.71 -24.39
CA PHE A 197 -1.59 3.64 -25.24
C PHE A 197 -2.64 2.64 -24.72
N ALA A 198 -2.18 1.56 -24.08
CA ALA A 198 -3.08 0.57 -23.50
C ALA A 198 -3.84 1.14 -22.29
N ILE A 199 -3.14 1.87 -21.43
CA ILE A 199 -3.74 2.56 -20.29
C ILE A 199 -4.76 3.59 -20.76
N ASP A 200 -4.39 4.38 -21.76
CA ASP A 200 -5.19 5.49 -22.24
C ASP A 200 -6.47 5.01 -22.95
N ILE A 201 -6.42 3.95 -23.77
CA ILE A 201 -7.63 3.33 -24.34
C ILE A 201 -8.54 2.76 -23.23
N LEU A 202 -7.96 2.11 -22.21
CA LEU A 202 -8.74 1.59 -21.09
C LEU A 202 -9.44 2.71 -20.30
N ASP A 203 -8.74 3.81 -20.01
CA ASP A 203 -9.33 4.98 -19.34
C ASP A 203 -10.53 5.51 -20.13
N ARG A 204 -10.42 5.62 -21.46
CA ARG A 204 -11.54 6.06 -22.30
C ARG A 204 -12.71 5.09 -22.32
N ILE A 205 -12.46 3.78 -22.33
CA ILE A 205 -13.52 2.77 -22.20
C ILE A 205 -14.23 2.94 -20.86
N ILE A 206 -13.47 3.06 -19.76
CA ILE A 206 -14.04 3.22 -18.41
C ILE A 206 -14.86 4.52 -18.31
N GLU A 207 -14.33 5.65 -18.80
CA GLU A 207 -15.04 6.94 -18.83
C GLU A 207 -16.35 6.85 -19.63
N PHE A 208 -16.32 6.20 -20.79
CA PHE A 208 -17.51 6.01 -21.62
C PHE A 208 -18.55 5.14 -20.92
N VAL A 209 -18.13 4.04 -20.30
CA VAL A 209 -19.02 3.13 -19.58
C VAL A 209 -19.63 3.81 -18.35
N GLU A 210 -18.84 4.56 -17.56
CA GLU A 210 -19.35 5.36 -16.43
C GLU A 210 -20.36 6.41 -16.91
N ALA A 211 -20.09 7.10 -18.02
CA ALA A 211 -21.00 8.10 -18.59
C ALA A 211 -22.29 7.48 -19.13
N ALA A 212 -22.21 6.35 -19.82
CA ALA A 212 -23.37 5.63 -20.35
C ALA A 212 -24.25 5.02 -19.24
N ALA A 213 -23.64 4.57 -18.14
CA ALA A 213 -24.38 4.10 -16.97
C ALA A 213 -25.11 5.25 -16.25
N ALA A 214 -24.49 6.43 -16.17
CA ALA A 214 -25.11 7.62 -15.59
C ALA A 214 -26.23 8.22 -16.45
N ASP A 215 -26.07 8.20 -17.78
CA ASP A 215 -27.05 8.66 -18.76
C ASP A 215 -27.19 7.64 -19.91
N PRO A 216 -28.12 6.66 -19.80
CA PRO A 216 -28.34 5.68 -20.85
C PRO A 216 -28.73 6.29 -22.20
N THR A 217 -29.24 7.54 -22.24
CA THR A 217 -29.57 8.22 -23.49
C THR A 217 -28.33 8.60 -24.31
N LEU A 218 -27.15 8.56 -23.70
CA LEU A 218 -25.86 8.76 -24.37
C LEU A 218 -25.69 7.78 -25.54
N LEU A 219 -26.15 6.54 -25.37
CA LEU A 219 -26.03 5.47 -26.38
C LEU A 219 -26.81 5.76 -27.67
N ASP A 220 -27.78 6.70 -27.63
CA ASP A 220 -28.61 7.09 -28.76
C ASP A 220 -28.15 8.40 -29.42
N ARG A 221 -27.09 9.05 -28.91
CA ARG A 221 -26.51 10.25 -29.49
C ARG A 221 -25.53 9.89 -30.62
N TYR A 222 -25.29 10.86 -31.51
CA TYR A 222 -24.21 10.75 -32.49
C TYR A 222 -22.88 10.97 -31.77
N LEU A 223 -22.07 9.92 -31.71
CA LEU A 223 -20.77 9.89 -31.04
C LEU A 223 -19.73 9.40 -32.03
N ASP A 224 -18.57 10.04 -32.01
CA ASP A 224 -17.40 9.70 -32.83
C ASP A 224 -16.09 9.84 -32.03
N SER A 225 -14.98 9.50 -32.66
CA SER A 225 -13.63 9.63 -32.10
C SER A 225 -13.28 11.04 -31.61
N SER A 226 -13.84 12.09 -32.20
CA SER A 226 -13.60 13.47 -31.78
C SER A 226 -14.31 13.84 -30.46
N THR A 227 -15.41 13.14 -30.16
CA THR A 227 -16.20 13.36 -28.93
C THR A 227 -15.79 12.47 -27.77
N THR A 228 -15.33 11.25 -28.06
CA THR A 228 -15.02 10.22 -27.04
C THR A 228 -13.52 9.94 -26.88
N GLY A 229 -12.71 10.30 -27.88
CA GLY A 229 -11.30 9.92 -27.93
C GLY A 229 -11.06 8.43 -28.21
N LEU A 230 -12.11 7.64 -28.46
CA LEU A 230 -12.02 6.22 -28.85
C LEU A 230 -12.08 6.08 -30.38
N PRO A 231 -11.30 5.17 -30.99
CA PRO A 231 -11.47 4.83 -32.40
C PRO A 231 -12.89 4.35 -32.69
N ASP A 232 -13.48 4.79 -33.80
CA ASP A 232 -14.88 4.53 -34.16
C ASP A 232 -15.18 3.04 -34.18
N VAL A 233 -14.27 2.19 -34.68
CA VAL A 233 -14.45 0.72 -34.71
C VAL A 233 -14.65 0.14 -33.31
N LEU A 234 -13.94 0.66 -32.31
CA LEU A 234 -14.07 0.22 -30.93
C LEU A 234 -15.32 0.80 -30.29
N LEU A 235 -15.61 2.09 -30.53
CA LEU A 235 -16.78 2.78 -30.01
C LEU A 235 -18.11 2.14 -30.48
N HIS A 236 -18.22 1.78 -31.77
CA HIS A 236 -19.41 1.13 -32.31
C HIS A 236 -19.69 -0.22 -31.65
N GLU A 237 -18.66 -1.05 -31.44
CA GLU A 237 -18.83 -2.33 -30.75
C GLU A 237 -19.11 -2.11 -29.26
N LEU A 238 -18.49 -1.13 -28.61
CA LEU A 238 -18.76 -0.78 -27.20
C LEU A 238 -20.23 -0.38 -26.98
N ILE A 239 -20.78 0.47 -27.85
CA ILE A 239 -22.20 0.86 -27.82
C ILE A 239 -23.11 -0.36 -28.03
N LYS A 240 -22.73 -1.27 -28.95
CA LYS A 240 -23.49 -2.49 -29.21
C LYS A 240 -23.51 -3.42 -27.98
N GLN A 241 -22.35 -3.68 -27.38
CA GLN A 241 -22.22 -4.54 -26.19
C GLN A 241 -23.01 -3.98 -25.00
N LEU A 242 -22.88 -2.68 -24.70
CA LEU A 242 -23.61 -2.04 -23.59
C LEU A 242 -25.14 -2.00 -23.80
N ARG A 243 -25.62 -2.08 -25.05
CA ARG A 243 -27.05 -2.22 -25.35
C ARG A 243 -27.56 -3.64 -25.17
N GLU A 244 -26.75 -4.63 -25.50
CA GLU A 244 -27.10 -6.06 -25.39
C GLU A 244 -27.03 -6.52 -23.93
N GLU A 245 -25.96 -6.17 -23.21
CA GLU A 245 -25.73 -6.46 -21.80
C GLU A 245 -25.28 -5.18 -21.08
N PRO A 246 -26.21 -4.37 -20.53
CA PRO A 246 -25.85 -3.20 -19.75
C PRO A 246 -25.15 -3.63 -18.47
N LEU A 247 -24.02 -2.98 -18.18
CA LEU A 247 -23.26 -3.21 -16.95
C LEU A 247 -23.84 -2.39 -15.82
N ASP A 248 -24.05 -3.02 -14.66
CA ASP A 248 -24.46 -2.34 -13.43
C ASP A 248 -23.28 -1.58 -12.81
N PHE A 249 -22.92 -0.43 -13.39
CA PHE A 249 -22.02 0.52 -12.76
C PHE A 249 -22.83 1.33 -11.76
N GLU A 250 -22.58 1.18 -10.46
CA GLU A 250 -23.12 2.15 -9.50
C GLU A 250 -22.55 3.53 -9.85
N PRO A 251 -23.41 4.51 -10.18
CA PRO A 251 -22.93 5.81 -10.57
C PRO A 251 -22.18 6.43 -9.39
N LYS A 252 -20.91 6.80 -9.61
CA LYS A 252 -20.24 7.79 -8.76
C LYS A 252 -21.07 9.08 -8.85
N ARG A 253 -22.02 9.24 -7.93
CA ARG A 253 -22.43 10.58 -7.57
C ARG A 253 -21.17 11.22 -7.00
N LEU A 254 -20.53 12.08 -7.79
CA LEU A 254 -19.60 13.13 -7.34
C LEU A 254 -20.32 14.13 -6.40
N THR A 255 -21.31 13.68 -5.63
CA THR A 255 -21.74 14.37 -4.43
C THR A 255 -20.52 14.45 -3.53
N SER A 256 -20.19 15.66 -3.11
CA SER A 256 -19.11 16.04 -2.20
C SER A 256 -19.17 15.38 -0.80
N ARG A 257 -19.91 14.29 -0.64
CA ARG A 257 -20.11 13.53 0.60
C ARG A 257 -20.09 12.03 0.29
N GLY A 258 -19.03 11.36 0.72
CA GLY A 258 -19.21 10.06 1.38
C GLY A 258 -18.65 8.77 0.78
N SER A 259 -18.08 8.72 -0.43
CA SER A 259 -17.46 7.47 -0.92
C SER A 259 -16.05 7.72 -1.45
N ARG A 260 -15.11 8.00 -0.56
CA ARG A 260 -13.68 7.83 -0.88
C ARG A 260 -13.40 6.32 -0.92
N GLN A 261 -12.65 5.83 -1.90
CA GLN A 261 -12.08 4.49 -1.80
C GLN A 261 -10.90 4.54 -0.81
N PRO A 262 -10.54 3.41 -0.17
CA PRO A 262 -9.28 3.34 0.54
C PRO A 262 -8.12 3.73 -0.38
N ALA A 263 -7.18 4.52 0.11
CA ALA A 263 -6.08 5.03 -0.70
C ALA A 263 -4.77 5.03 0.11
N ILE A 264 -3.66 4.83 -0.60
CA ILE A 264 -2.33 5.04 -0.04
C ILE A 264 -1.85 6.44 -0.43
N THR A 265 -1.34 7.17 0.55
CA THR A 265 -0.73 8.49 0.37
C THR A 265 0.60 8.53 1.09
N TYR A 266 1.54 9.32 0.58
CA TYR A 266 2.75 9.67 1.28
C TYR A 266 2.54 11.01 1.98
N ASP A 267 2.54 10.99 3.30
CA ASP A 267 2.57 12.22 4.10
C ASP A 267 3.99 12.80 4.03
N VAL A 268 4.12 13.85 3.22
CA VAL A 268 5.39 14.50 2.90
C VAL A 268 6.03 15.12 4.14
N ASP A 269 5.20 15.70 5.01
CA ASP A 269 5.68 16.36 6.22
C ASP A 269 6.15 15.34 7.25
N ASP A 270 5.51 14.17 7.24
CA ASP A 270 5.76 13.14 8.24
C ASP A 270 6.77 12.10 7.80
N ASP A 271 7.12 12.08 6.51
CA ASP A 271 7.83 10.96 5.91
C ASP A 271 7.04 9.65 6.18
N GLU A 272 5.72 9.65 6.03
CA GLU A 272 4.90 8.48 6.39
C GLU A 272 4.15 7.94 5.18
N ILE A 273 4.13 6.62 5.04
CA ILE A 273 3.18 5.97 4.15
C ILE A 273 1.89 5.80 4.94
N VAL A 274 0.82 6.46 4.50
CA VAL A 274 -0.45 6.52 5.20
C VAL A 274 -1.52 5.80 4.39
N LEU A 275 -2.30 4.96 5.06
CA LEU A 275 -3.55 4.40 4.57
C LEU A 275 -4.69 5.32 4.97
N GLU A 276 -5.37 5.90 3.99
CA GLU A 276 -6.64 6.62 4.17
C GLU A 276 -7.81 5.66 3.95
N LEU A 277 -8.71 5.59 4.93
CA LEU A 277 -9.91 4.76 4.93
C LEU A 277 -11.15 5.65 4.90
N PRO A 278 -12.16 5.35 4.07
CA PRO A 278 -13.39 6.13 4.08
C PRO A 278 -14.16 6.03 5.40
N ALA A 279 -14.99 7.05 5.64
CA ALA A 279 -16.01 6.96 6.66
C ALA A 279 -17.04 5.88 6.26
N PRO A 280 -17.32 4.88 7.10
CA PRO A 280 -18.33 3.86 6.79
C PRO A 280 -19.72 4.49 6.64
N GLY A 281 -20.51 4.01 5.68
CA GLY A 281 -21.88 4.48 5.47
C GLY A 281 -22.88 4.07 6.56
N ALA A 282 -22.59 2.98 7.29
CA ALA A 282 -23.35 2.49 8.43
C ALA A 282 -22.39 2.07 9.55
N ASP A 283 -22.84 2.15 10.80
CA ASP A 283 -22.05 1.87 12.00
C ASP A 283 -20.68 2.58 12.04
N PRO A 284 -20.61 3.92 11.84
CA PRO A 284 -19.35 4.67 11.74
C PRO A 284 -18.52 4.66 13.04
N ASP A 285 -19.11 4.21 14.15
CA ASP A 285 -18.44 4.09 15.44
C ASP A 285 -17.67 2.77 15.60
N LEU A 286 -17.89 1.79 14.70
CA LEU A 286 -17.12 0.56 14.67
C LEU A 286 -15.76 0.79 13.99
N PRO A 287 -14.68 0.16 14.50
CA PRO A 287 -13.37 0.27 13.88
C PRO A 287 -13.30 -0.50 12.57
N TRP A 288 -12.49 0.01 11.64
CA TRP A 288 -11.95 -0.79 10.55
C TRP A 288 -10.97 -1.82 11.11
N ARG A 289 -11.03 -3.05 10.61
CA ARG A 289 -9.99 -4.05 10.83
C ARG A 289 -9.03 -4.04 9.64
N VAL A 290 -7.77 -3.74 9.89
CA VAL A 290 -6.74 -3.59 8.86
C VAL A 290 -5.61 -4.57 9.14
N SER A 291 -5.25 -5.39 8.16
CA SER A 291 -4.13 -6.34 8.21
C SER A 291 -3.00 -5.88 7.30
N PHE A 292 -1.84 -5.61 7.89
CA PHE A 292 -0.58 -5.27 7.22
C PHE A 292 0.30 -6.52 7.13
N ASP A 293 0.15 -7.32 6.06
CA ASP A 293 0.85 -8.62 5.89
C ASP A 293 0.72 -9.59 7.09
N GLY A 294 -0.34 -9.45 7.89
CA GLY A 294 -0.62 -10.28 9.07
C GLY A 294 -0.53 -9.58 10.42
N ASP A 295 -0.01 -8.34 10.48
CA ASP A 295 -0.16 -7.45 11.63
C ASP A 295 -1.56 -6.79 11.58
N VAL A 296 -2.46 -7.23 12.46
CA VAL A 296 -3.87 -6.82 12.44
C VAL A 296 -4.11 -5.71 13.46
N ARG A 297 -4.70 -4.60 13.00
CA ARG A 297 -5.00 -3.42 13.81
C ARG A 297 -6.45 -3.00 13.66
N HIS A 298 -6.99 -2.40 14.72
CA HIS A 298 -8.26 -1.70 14.68
C HIS A 298 -8.03 -0.22 14.48
N VAL A 299 -8.60 0.36 13.42
CA VAL A 299 -8.45 1.77 13.07
C VAL A 299 -9.81 2.44 13.16
N ARG A 300 -9.94 3.46 14.01
CA ARG A 300 -11.19 4.19 14.20
C ARG A 300 -11.20 5.48 13.38
N PRO A 301 -12.36 5.89 12.83
CA PRO A 301 -12.53 7.23 12.29
C PRO A 301 -12.28 8.28 13.37
N THR A 302 -11.33 9.19 13.14
CA THR A 302 -11.08 10.32 14.03
C THR A 302 -12.16 11.39 13.80
N ARG A 303 -12.96 11.68 14.82
CA ARG A 303 -13.89 12.82 14.79
C ARG A 303 -13.10 14.09 15.11
N LYS A 304 -12.94 15.01 14.15
CA LYS A 304 -12.49 16.38 14.46
C LYS A 304 -13.65 17.18 15.05
N TRP A 305 -13.34 18.05 16.01
CA TRP A 305 -14.32 18.90 16.69
C TRP A 305 -15.13 19.73 15.68
N GLY A 306 -16.46 19.63 15.72
CA GLY A 306 -17.37 20.45 14.92
C GLY A 306 -17.64 20.00 13.47
N GLY A 307 -17.20 18.80 13.05
CA GLY A 307 -17.49 18.24 11.71
C GLY A 307 -18.12 16.84 11.75
N ASP A 308 -18.80 16.45 10.66
CA ASP A 308 -19.29 15.08 10.42
C ASP A 308 -18.11 14.06 10.42
N ALA A 309 -18.42 12.78 10.62
CA ALA A 309 -17.44 11.68 10.64
C ALA A 309 -16.51 11.71 9.41
N GLN A 310 -15.20 11.86 9.65
CA GLN A 310 -14.18 11.94 8.59
C GLN A 310 -13.55 10.56 8.30
N SER A 311 -12.79 10.49 7.20
CA SER A 311 -11.95 9.34 6.85
C SER A 311 -10.97 8.99 7.97
N ALA A 312 -10.85 7.70 8.29
CA ALA A 312 -9.79 7.20 9.17
C ALA A 312 -8.44 7.27 8.44
N LYS A 313 -7.36 7.51 9.17
CA LYS A 313 -5.99 7.42 8.66
C LYS A 313 -5.15 6.55 9.60
N THR A 314 -4.22 5.79 9.05
CA THR A 314 -3.26 5.03 9.86
C THR A 314 -1.93 4.89 9.10
N ALA A 315 -0.82 4.97 9.80
CA ALA A 315 0.50 4.76 9.21
C ALA A 315 0.69 3.28 8.86
N VAL A 316 1.23 3.00 7.67
CA VAL A 316 1.63 1.66 7.25
C VAL A 316 2.94 1.32 7.98
N PRO A 317 2.95 0.31 8.86
CA PRO A 317 4.02 0.12 9.84
C PRO A 317 5.37 -0.33 9.26
N GLY A 318 5.42 -0.68 7.98
CA GLY A 318 6.59 -1.14 7.26
C GLY A 318 6.24 -1.55 5.84
N PRO A 319 7.23 -1.97 5.03
CA PRO A 319 6.97 -2.46 3.69
C PRO A 319 6.11 -3.74 3.76
N VAL A 320 4.92 -3.70 3.16
CA VAL A 320 4.00 -4.84 3.10
C VAL A 320 3.61 -5.15 1.65
N ARG A 321 3.34 -6.42 1.35
CA ARG A 321 2.90 -6.83 0.00
C ARG A 321 1.50 -6.35 -0.27
N GLU A 322 0.62 -6.55 0.70
CA GLU A 322 -0.80 -6.27 0.58
C GLU A 322 -1.37 -5.81 1.92
N ILE A 323 -2.31 -4.87 1.84
CA ILE A 323 -3.09 -4.38 2.97
C ILE A 323 -4.51 -4.87 2.78
N VAL A 324 -5.03 -5.64 3.72
CA VAL A 324 -6.41 -6.15 3.70
C VAL A 324 -7.23 -5.40 4.73
N MET A 325 -8.37 -4.85 4.33
CA MET A 325 -9.23 -4.02 5.15
C MET A 325 -10.63 -4.62 5.18
N ALA A 326 -11.25 -4.66 6.34
CA ALA A 326 -12.62 -5.11 6.51
C ALA A 326 -13.36 -4.17 7.47
N HIS A 327 -14.63 -3.93 7.18
CA HIS A 327 -15.56 -3.22 8.06
C HIS A 327 -16.88 -4.00 8.09
N PRO A 328 -17.62 -4.09 9.21
CA PRO A 328 -18.88 -4.82 9.26
C PRO A 328 -19.93 -4.38 8.22
N SER A 329 -19.85 -3.12 7.76
CA SER A 329 -20.75 -2.54 6.77
C SER A 329 -20.22 -2.56 5.32
N VAL A 330 -18.99 -3.04 5.07
CA VAL A 330 -18.34 -2.98 3.76
C VAL A 330 -17.63 -4.31 3.46
N PRO A 331 -17.71 -4.86 2.24
CA PRO A 331 -16.94 -6.04 1.87
C PRO A 331 -15.43 -5.88 2.16
N SER A 332 -14.73 -7.01 2.36
CA SER A 332 -13.29 -7.01 2.48
C SER A 332 -12.65 -6.44 1.21
N MET A 333 -11.66 -5.58 1.39
CA MET A 333 -10.92 -4.94 0.30
C MET A 333 -9.42 -5.20 0.47
N SER A 334 -8.68 -5.29 -0.63
CA SER A 334 -7.23 -5.43 -0.59
C SER A 334 -6.52 -4.44 -1.51
N LEU A 335 -5.40 -3.91 -1.03
CA LEU A 335 -4.53 -2.98 -1.76
C LEU A 335 -3.10 -3.54 -1.81
N PRO A 336 -2.55 -3.84 -3.00
CA PRO A 336 -1.14 -4.15 -3.13
C PRO A 336 -0.30 -2.91 -2.90
N LEU A 337 0.88 -3.06 -2.27
CA LEU A 337 1.78 -1.95 -2.00
C LEU A 337 3.19 -2.24 -2.52
N VAL A 338 3.93 -3.14 -1.86
CA VAL A 338 5.30 -3.50 -2.26
C VAL A 338 5.31 -4.81 -3.05
N VAL A 339 5.60 -4.72 -4.34
CA VAL A 339 5.86 -5.90 -5.17
C VAL A 339 7.36 -6.15 -5.23
N LYS A 340 7.77 -7.39 -4.91
CA LYS A 340 9.19 -7.78 -4.84
C LYS A 340 9.98 -7.48 -6.12
N SER A 341 9.41 -7.75 -7.29
CA SER A 341 10.10 -7.56 -8.59
C SER A 341 10.18 -6.09 -9.02
N ASP A 342 9.43 -5.21 -8.38
CA ASP A 342 9.35 -3.79 -8.69
C ASP A 342 8.95 -3.02 -7.42
N PRO A 343 9.92 -2.76 -6.52
CA PRO A 343 9.68 -2.16 -5.21
C PRO A 343 9.66 -0.63 -5.23
N LEU A 344 9.81 0.02 -6.40
CA LEU A 344 9.78 1.49 -6.51
C LEU A 344 8.35 2.01 -6.36
N LEU A 345 8.13 2.79 -5.32
CA LEU A 345 6.88 3.53 -5.09
C LEU A 345 7.08 4.99 -5.49
N VAL A 346 6.10 5.56 -6.18
CA VAL A 346 6.17 6.94 -6.65
C VAL A 346 4.91 7.69 -6.24
N PHE A 347 5.09 8.91 -5.76
CA PHE A 347 4.00 9.79 -5.34
C PHE A 347 4.16 11.15 -6.02
N GLU A 348 3.05 11.82 -6.31
CA GLU A 348 3.05 13.21 -6.75
C GLU A 348 3.62 14.12 -5.65
N LYS A 349 3.96 15.37 -5.98
CA LYS A 349 4.39 16.38 -4.99
C LYS A 349 3.43 16.54 -3.81
N SER A 350 2.13 16.32 -4.05
CA SER A 350 1.07 16.36 -3.03
C SER A 350 1.03 15.15 -2.10
N GLY A 351 1.86 14.12 -2.34
CA GLY A 351 1.80 12.86 -1.62
C GLY A 351 0.80 11.84 -2.18
N ARG A 352 0.12 12.13 -3.28
CA ARG A 352 -0.80 11.17 -3.90
C ARG A 352 -0.05 10.02 -4.57
N TRP A 353 -0.46 8.78 -4.32
CA TRP A 353 0.11 7.60 -4.99
C TRP A 353 -0.03 7.69 -6.51
N VAL A 354 1.08 7.44 -7.22
CA VAL A 354 1.12 7.30 -8.68
C VAL A 354 1.24 5.82 -9.02
N PRO A 355 0.24 5.21 -9.68
CA PRO A 355 0.33 3.84 -10.15
C PRO A 355 1.57 3.62 -11.02
N ARG A 356 2.15 2.42 -10.95
CA ARG A 356 3.38 1.98 -11.64
C ARG A 356 3.34 2.18 -13.15
N ARG A 357 2.16 2.04 -13.74
CA ARG A 357 1.92 2.18 -15.19
C ARG A 357 1.50 3.58 -15.60
N ASP A 358 1.26 4.48 -14.66
CA ASP A 358 0.92 5.87 -14.96
C ASP A 358 2.19 6.69 -15.23
N GLY A 359 2.06 7.74 -16.04
CA GLY A 359 3.15 8.62 -16.43
C GLY A 359 3.48 9.63 -15.32
N LEU A 360 4.77 9.85 -15.07
CA LEU A 360 5.24 10.89 -14.15
C LEU A 360 5.18 12.28 -14.80
N LYS A 361 5.01 13.31 -13.97
CA LYS A 361 4.91 14.73 -14.38
C LYS A 361 6.20 15.49 -14.06
N ASP A 362 6.09 16.72 -13.55
CA ASP A 362 7.21 17.64 -13.33
C ASP A 362 8.11 17.24 -12.16
N CYS A 363 7.53 16.69 -11.09
CA CYS A 363 8.27 16.27 -9.90
C CYS A 363 7.57 15.11 -9.21
N ALA A 364 8.34 14.32 -8.46
CA ALA A 364 7.81 13.18 -7.74
C ALA A 364 8.62 12.86 -6.47
N TRP A 365 7.93 12.27 -5.50
CA TRP A 365 8.55 11.55 -4.41
C TRP A 365 8.80 10.11 -4.84
N ALA A 366 10.05 9.67 -4.75
CA ALA A 366 10.44 8.29 -5.01
C ALA A 366 10.80 7.60 -3.69
N ILE A 367 10.18 6.45 -3.43
CA ILE A 367 10.37 5.68 -2.22
C ILE A 367 10.82 4.27 -2.60
N PHE A 368 12.01 3.87 -2.14
CA PHE A 368 12.65 2.62 -2.58
C PHE A 368 13.63 2.05 -1.53
N PRO A 369 13.94 0.73 -1.59
CA PRO A 369 14.93 0.11 -0.70
C PRO A 369 16.33 0.72 -0.90
N GLU A 370 17.04 1.00 0.19
CA GLU A 370 18.36 1.66 0.13
C GLU A 370 19.46 0.83 -0.54
N ALA A 371 19.22 -0.48 -0.73
CA ALA A 371 20.09 -1.39 -1.46
C ALA A 371 20.15 -1.09 -2.97
N TYR A 372 19.24 -0.28 -3.49
CA TYR A 372 19.17 0.10 -4.90
C TYR A 372 19.55 1.57 -5.11
N ALA A 373 20.05 1.90 -6.30
CA ALA A 373 20.23 3.26 -6.77
C ALA A 373 19.06 3.67 -7.67
N LEU A 374 18.61 4.93 -7.55
CA LEU A 374 17.64 5.53 -8.46
C LEU A 374 18.36 6.12 -9.66
N VAL A 375 17.99 5.68 -10.87
CA VAL A 375 18.64 6.09 -12.12
C VAL A 375 17.61 6.54 -13.16
N ASP A 376 18.05 7.36 -14.12
CA ASP A 376 17.26 7.64 -15.30
C ASP A 376 17.19 6.39 -16.19
N SER A 377 15.97 5.99 -16.54
CA SER A 377 15.68 4.79 -17.33
C SER A 377 16.32 4.79 -18.72
N TYR A 378 16.62 5.96 -19.28
CA TYR A 378 17.24 6.09 -20.60
C TYR A 378 18.78 6.16 -20.52
N THR A 379 19.32 7.14 -19.81
CA THR A 379 20.78 7.35 -19.70
C THR A 379 21.48 6.38 -18.75
N LYS A 380 20.73 5.81 -17.79
CA LYS A 380 21.24 4.99 -16.67
C LYS A 380 22.13 5.75 -15.69
N GLU A 381 22.14 7.08 -15.75
CA GLU A 381 22.86 7.94 -14.82
C GLU A 381 22.06 8.10 -13.51
N ALA A 382 22.76 8.35 -12.40
CA ALA A 382 22.13 8.54 -11.10
C ALA A 382 21.30 9.83 -11.08
N VAL A 383 20.11 9.75 -10.50
CA VAL A 383 19.19 10.89 -10.38
C VAL A 383 19.63 11.80 -9.24
N GLU A 384 19.73 13.11 -9.52
CA GLU A 384 19.92 14.11 -8.47
C GLU A 384 18.65 14.23 -7.63
N ALA A 385 18.80 14.13 -6.32
CA ALA A 385 17.70 14.07 -5.37
C ALA A 385 17.87 15.11 -4.26
N SER A 386 16.74 15.62 -3.77
CA SER A 386 16.67 16.51 -2.61
C SER A 386 15.73 15.93 -1.54
N ASP A 387 15.70 16.57 -0.36
CA ASP A 387 14.89 16.16 0.81
C ASP A 387 14.87 14.65 1.08
N MET A 388 16.03 14.09 1.46
CA MET A 388 16.23 12.64 1.60
C MET A 388 15.84 12.11 2.98
N GLY A 389 14.82 11.27 3.07
CA GLY A 389 14.34 10.69 4.32
C GLY A 389 14.37 9.15 4.33
N SER A 390 13.66 8.59 5.30
CA SER A 390 13.35 7.17 5.44
C SER A 390 11.95 7.09 6.03
N PRO A 391 10.96 6.57 5.28
CA PRO A 391 9.60 6.61 5.77
C PRO A 391 9.43 5.94 7.13
N ALA A 392 8.57 6.48 7.99
CA ALA A 392 8.37 5.97 9.33
C ALA A 392 7.82 4.54 9.30
N GLY A 393 8.42 3.65 10.08
CA GLY A 393 8.21 2.20 10.05
C GLY A 393 9.04 1.46 8.99
N TRP A 394 9.53 2.13 7.95
CA TRP A 394 10.15 1.51 6.78
C TRP A 394 11.67 1.52 6.85
N ARG A 395 12.22 0.78 7.83
CA ARG A 395 13.68 0.69 8.00
C ARG A 395 14.36 0.11 6.76
N GLY A 396 15.48 0.73 6.35
CA GLY A 396 16.23 0.34 5.16
C GLY A 396 15.61 0.79 3.84
N TRP A 397 14.65 1.73 3.89
CA TRP A 397 14.11 2.42 2.72
C TRP A 397 14.55 3.88 2.71
N ARG A 398 14.46 4.50 1.53
CA ARG A 398 14.73 5.91 1.32
C ARG A 398 13.51 6.57 0.71
N SER A 399 13.19 7.77 1.17
CA SER A 399 12.32 8.72 0.47
C SER A 399 13.19 9.83 -0.09
N VAL A 400 12.95 10.21 -1.35
CA VAL A 400 13.65 11.31 -1.99
C VAL A 400 12.70 12.12 -2.87
N PHE A 401 12.91 13.43 -2.92
CA PHE A 401 12.22 14.31 -3.84
C PHE A 401 13.06 14.52 -5.10
N VAL A 402 12.44 14.29 -6.26
CA VAL A 402 13.08 14.36 -7.57
C VAL A 402 12.37 15.37 -8.45
N GLU A 403 13.13 16.34 -8.95
CA GLU A 403 12.72 17.20 -10.07
C GLU A 403 12.95 16.44 -11.37
N LEU A 404 11.92 16.33 -12.21
CA LEU A 404 11.93 15.44 -13.36
C LEU A 404 12.30 16.17 -14.67
N ASP A 405 12.56 17.48 -14.66
CA ASP A 405 12.81 18.36 -15.83
C ASP A 405 13.72 17.80 -16.92
N ASP A 406 14.79 17.09 -16.55
CA ASP A 406 15.77 16.50 -17.48
C ASP A 406 15.80 14.96 -17.45
N ILE A 407 14.81 14.34 -16.81
CA ILE A 407 14.70 12.88 -16.62
C ILE A 407 13.68 12.30 -17.61
N ALA A 408 14.04 11.20 -18.29
CA ALA A 408 13.15 10.50 -19.23
C ALA A 408 12.27 9.44 -18.53
N GLY A 409 12.78 8.82 -17.46
CA GLY A 409 11.99 7.94 -16.62
C GLY A 409 12.76 7.52 -15.38
N LEU A 410 12.07 7.11 -14.30
CA LEU A 410 12.72 6.60 -13.10
C LEU A 410 12.78 5.07 -13.12
N GLN A 411 13.94 4.51 -12.76
CA GLN A 411 14.11 3.06 -12.59
C GLN A 411 15.13 2.76 -11.49
N LEU A 412 15.04 1.57 -10.89
CA LEU A 412 16.01 1.12 -9.90
C LEU A 412 17.12 0.30 -10.54
N LEU A 413 18.34 0.48 -10.03
CA LEU A 413 19.52 -0.27 -10.42
C LEU A 413 20.13 -0.96 -9.19
N ALA A 414 20.35 -2.27 -9.29
CA ALA A 414 21.07 -3.03 -8.29
C ALA A 414 22.58 -2.78 -8.35
N ALA A 415 23.30 -3.09 -7.27
CA ALA A 415 24.74 -2.90 -7.18
C ALA A 415 25.54 -3.70 -8.23
N ASP A 416 24.96 -4.76 -8.80
CA ASP A 416 25.54 -5.55 -9.88
C ASP A 416 25.20 -5.02 -11.29
N GLY A 417 24.48 -3.90 -11.39
CA GLY A 417 24.04 -3.29 -12.65
C GLY A 417 22.74 -3.87 -13.21
N THR A 418 22.06 -4.76 -12.48
CA THR A 418 20.76 -5.30 -12.90
C THR A 418 19.66 -4.26 -12.71
N GLU A 419 18.85 -4.03 -13.74
CA GLU A 419 17.65 -3.20 -13.66
C GLU A 419 16.54 -3.91 -12.86
N ILE A 420 15.95 -3.18 -11.91
CA ILE A 420 14.89 -3.69 -11.05
C ILE A 420 13.60 -2.92 -11.36
N GLY A 421 12.50 -3.65 -11.55
CA GLY A 421 11.20 -3.08 -11.86
C GLY A 421 11.05 -2.51 -13.27
N SER A 422 9.82 -2.10 -13.58
CA SER A 422 9.51 -1.43 -14.84
C SER A 422 9.86 0.07 -14.76
N PRO A 423 10.36 0.69 -15.83
CA PRO A 423 10.64 2.13 -15.83
C PRO A 423 9.34 2.94 -15.66
N ARG A 424 9.40 4.00 -14.85
CA ARG A 424 8.33 4.99 -14.67
C ARG A 424 8.58 6.16 -15.62
N THR A 425 7.95 6.14 -16.78
CA THR A 425 8.19 7.13 -17.85
C THR A 425 7.72 8.52 -17.42
N VAL A 426 8.55 9.54 -17.66
CA VAL A 426 8.19 10.95 -17.46
C VAL A 426 7.54 11.48 -18.75
N ARG A 427 6.33 12.04 -18.65
CA ARG A 427 5.55 12.54 -19.79
C ARG A 427 5.47 14.07 -19.79
N LYS A 428 6.54 14.76 -20.22
CA LYS A 428 6.53 16.25 -20.35
C LYS A 428 5.88 16.72 -21.63
N ASP A 429 6.07 15.95 -22.69
CA ASP A 429 5.81 16.37 -24.07
C ASP A 429 4.31 16.30 -24.44
N ALA A 430 3.45 15.84 -23.52
CA ALA A 430 2.12 15.34 -23.87
C ALA A 430 0.99 15.65 -22.87
N ARG A 431 1.22 16.39 -21.77
CA ARG A 431 0.15 16.65 -20.77
C ARG A 431 0.07 18.12 -20.33
N PRO A 432 -1.14 18.68 -20.16
CA PRO A 432 -1.35 19.98 -19.55
C PRO A 432 -0.96 19.97 -18.07
N SER A 433 -0.46 21.09 -17.57
CA SER A 433 -0.23 21.33 -16.14
C SER A 433 -1.10 22.48 -15.62
N PHE A 434 -1.24 22.58 -14.30
CA PHE A 434 -2.06 23.60 -13.64
C PHE A 434 -1.20 24.44 -12.71
N ARG A 435 -1.16 25.76 -12.92
CA ARG A 435 -0.51 26.71 -12.02
C ARG A 435 -1.57 27.39 -11.17
N LEU A 436 -1.66 27.02 -9.89
CA LEU A 436 -2.59 27.61 -8.94
C LEU A 436 -2.05 28.96 -8.42
N GLY A 437 -2.96 29.80 -7.93
CA GLY A 437 -2.62 31.07 -7.29
C GLY A 437 -1.89 30.92 -5.94
N GLU A 438 -1.64 32.03 -5.25
CA GLU A 438 -1.16 31.97 -3.87
C GLU A 438 -2.28 31.49 -2.93
N ALA A 439 -1.92 30.54 -2.07
CA ALA A 439 -2.79 30.05 -1.01
C ALA A 439 -2.97 31.15 0.05
N ILE A 440 -4.19 31.31 0.55
CA ILE A 440 -4.47 32.26 1.63
C ILE A 440 -4.05 31.62 2.96
N PRO A 441 -3.02 32.13 3.65
CA PRO A 441 -2.51 31.50 4.86
C PRO A 441 -3.59 31.42 5.94
N GLY A 442 -3.70 30.25 6.58
CA GLY A 442 -4.63 30.04 7.68
C GLY A 442 -6.12 30.05 7.30
N VAL A 443 -6.47 29.92 6.01
CA VAL A 443 -7.85 29.82 5.54
C VAL A 443 -8.06 28.55 4.73
N TYR A 444 -9.03 27.75 5.15
CA TYR A 444 -9.36 26.46 4.55
C TYR A 444 -10.85 26.38 4.23
N SER A 445 -11.24 25.54 3.28
CA SER A 445 -12.65 25.19 3.08
C SER A 445 -13.18 24.36 4.27
N ALA A 446 -14.50 24.23 4.39
CA ALA A 446 -15.12 23.39 5.43
C ALA A 446 -14.65 21.92 5.45
N ASP A 447 -14.18 21.40 4.31
CA ASP A 447 -13.60 20.07 4.16
C ASP A 447 -12.06 20.04 4.19
N GLY A 448 -11.43 21.15 4.58
CA GLY A 448 -10.00 21.24 4.87
C GLY A 448 -9.09 21.48 3.66
N ARG A 449 -9.64 21.83 2.49
CA ARG A 449 -8.83 22.16 1.30
C ARG A 449 -8.25 23.57 1.41
N THR A 450 -7.09 23.76 0.79
CA THR A 450 -6.48 25.08 0.59
C THR A 450 -7.41 25.99 -0.22
N VAL A 451 -7.57 27.23 0.23
CA VAL A 451 -8.32 28.28 -0.47
C VAL A 451 -7.36 29.19 -1.22
N TYR A 452 -7.62 29.38 -2.51
CA TYR A 452 -6.82 30.25 -3.38
C TYR A 452 -7.53 31.58 -3.62
N GLY A 453 -6.79 32.68 -3.47
CA GLY A 453 -7.30 34.04 -3.66
C GLY A 453 -7.32 34.53 -5.11
N SER A 454 -6.71 33.78 -6.02
CA SER A 454 -6.59 34.12 -7.45
C SER A 454 -6.89 32.93 -8.37
N ARG A 455 -7.23 33.22 -9.63
CA ARG A 455 -7.59 32.23 -10.65
C ARG A 455 -6.38 31.38 -11.06
N PRO A 456 -6.59 30.08 -11.37
CA PRO A 456 -5.53 29.19 -11.84
C PRO A 456 -5.26 29.40 -13.33
N TRP A 457 -4.09 28.97 -13.77
CA TRP A 457 -3.71 28.89 -15.18
C TRP A 457 -3.63 27.43 -15.63
N VAL A 458 -4.19 27.13 -16.80
CA VAL A 458 -3.98 25.87 -17.52
C VAL A 458 -2.82 26.09 -18.49
N MET A 459 -1.79 25.26 -18.36
CA MET A 459 -0.59 25.30 -19.21
C MET A 459 -0.67 24.16 -20.21
N LEU A 460 -0.89 24.46 -21.50
CA LEU A 460 -0.92 23.47 -22.56
C LEU A 460 0.49 23.26 -23.13
N PRO A 461 0.95 22.01 -23.33
CA PRO A 461 2.31 21.72 -23.73
C PRO A 461 2.60 22.20 -25.17
N PRO A 462 3.86 22.57 -25.47
CA PRO A 462 4.27 22.87 -26.83
C PRO A 462 4.14 21.62 -27.73
N SER A 463 3.75 21.81 -28.99
CA SER A 463 3.73 20.75 -29.99
C SER A 463 4.69 21.00 -31.15
N HIS A 464 5.34 19.93 -31.58
CA HIS A 464 6.16 19.88 -32.80
C HIS A 464 5.41 19.29 -34.01
N SER A 465 4.15 18.88 -33.85
CA SER A 465 3.32 18.39 -34.95
C SER A 465 2.72 19.54 -35.75
N ASP A 466 2.58 19.36 -37.08
CA ASP A 466 1.90 20.30 -37.97
C ASP A 466 0.76 19.57 -38.73
N PRO A 467 -0.53 19.86 -38.41
CA PRO A 467 -0.99 20.78 -37.37
C PRO A 467 -0.74 20.26 -35.94
N GLY A 468 -0.71 21.17 -34.97
CA GLY A 468 -0.69 20.84 -33.54
C GLY A 468 -1.97 20.15 -33.09
N PRO A 469 -1.94 19.29 -32.05
CA PRO A 469 -3.12 18.67 -31.47
C PRO A 469 -4.11 19.73 -30.94
N GLU A 470 -5.40 19.40 -31.00
CA GLU A 470 -6.47 20.20 -30.41
C GLU A 470 -6.74 19.75 -28.96
N TRP A 471 -6.91 20.73 -28.08
CA TRP A 471 -7.19 20.59 -26.65
C TRP A 471 -8.54 21.21 -26.35
N THR A 472 -9.34 20.55 -25.53
CA THR A 472 -10.62 21.09 -25.04
C THR A 472 -10.51 21.35 -23.54
N VAL A 473 -10.59 22.62 -23.13
CA VAL A 473 -10.55 23.05 -21.72
C VAL A 473 -11.98 23.30 -21.26
N ARG A 474 -12.40 22.61 -20.20
CA ARG A 474 -13.75 22.69 -19.64
C ARG A 474 -13.72 22.98 -18.15
N VAL A 475 -14.63 23.83 -17.68
CA VAL A 475 -14.77 24.16 -16.24
C VAL A 475 -16.20 24.00 -15.80
N ARG A 476 -16.40 23.40 -14.62
CA ARG A 476 -17.71 23.35 -13.95
C ARG A 476 -17.57 23.49 -12.44
N ARG A 477 -18.67 23.78 -11.75
CA ARG A 477 -18.75 23.61 -10.30
C ARG A 477 -18.72 22.12 -9.98
N LEU A 478 -17.94 21.71 -8.99
CA LEU A 478 -17.80 20.29 -8.66
C LEU A 478 -19.14 19.71 -8.22
N GLY A 479 -19.61 18.67 -8.92
CA GLY A 479 -20.87 17.98 -8.64
C GLY A 479 -22.08 18.52 -9.44
N GLU A 480 -21.91 19.60 -10.20
CA GLU A 480 -22.92 20.08 -11.15
C GLU A 480 -22.70 19.42 -12.54
N PRO A 481 -23.78 19.06 -13.25
CA PRO A 481 -23.64 18.43 -14.57
C PRO A 481 -23.29 19.42 -15.69
N GLU A 482 -23.57 20.71 -15.50
CA GLU A 482 -23.41 21.74 -16.52
C GLU A 482 -21.97 22.30 -16.56
N TRP A 483 -21.41 22.41 -17.75
CA TRP A 483 -20.14 23.11 -17.99
C TRP A 483 -20.38 24.62 -18.02
N LEU A 484 -19.61 25.35 -17.21
CA LEU A 484 -19.59 26.82 -17.22
C LEU A 484 -18.81 27.36 -18.42
N VAL A 485 -17.72 26.67 -18.77
CA VAL A 485 -16.82 27.02 -19.87
C VAL A 485 -16.46 25.74 -20.64
N GLU A 486 -16.44 25.82 -21.96
CA GLU A 486 -15.95 24.77 -22.86
C GLU A 486 -15.31 25.42 -24.09
N GLU A 487 -13.98 25.37 -24.16
CA GLU A 487 -13.20 26.04 -25.21
C GLU A 487 -12.18 25.11 -25.86
N LYS A 488 -11.89 25.36 -27.13
CA LYS A 488 -10.95 24.58 -27.95
C LYS A 488 -9.72 25.39 -28.30
N TRP A 489 -8.55 24.80 -28.03
CA TRP A 489 -7.24 25.41 -28.21
C TRP A 489 -6.36 24.48 -29.05
N ARG A 490 -5.58 25.01 -29.99
CA ARG A 490 -4.58 24.20 -30.70
C ARG A 490 -3.21 24.42 -30.09
N ALA A 491 -2.48 23.34 -29.87
CA ALA A 491 -1.10 23.44 -29.40
C ALA A 491 -0.23 24.17 -30.42
N GLU A 492 0.57 25.11 -29.92
CA GLU A 492 1.55 25.86 -30.70
C GLU A 492 2.96 25.32 -30.46
N GLY A 493 3.96 25.85 -31.17
CA GLY A 493 5.37 25.47 -30.97
C GLY A 493 5.97 25.92 -29.62
N VAL A 494 5.17 26.54 -28.76
CA VAL A 494 5.51 27.04 -27.42
C VAL A 494 4.38 26.70 -26.44
N GLU A 495 4.69 26.69 -25.15
CA GLU A 495 3.69 26.48 -24.10
C GLU A 495 2.59 27.56 -24.17
N THR A 496 1.33 27.15 -24.15
CA THR A 496 0.16 28.05 -24.24
C THR A 496 -0.48 28.18 -22.86
N CYS A 497 -0.58 29.39 -22.34
CA CYS A 497 -1.21 29.68 -21.04
C CYS A 497 -2.68 30.07 -21.24
N VAL A 498 -3.61 29.40 -20.57
CA VAL A 498 -5.06 29.62 -20.67
C VAL A 498 -5.61 29.93 -19.27
N ASP A 499 -6.29 31.08 -19.10
CA ASP A 499 -7.18 31.30 -17.95
C ASP A 499 -8.52 30.64 -18.28
N PRO A 500 -8.89 29.54 -17.62
CA PRO A 500 -10.06 28.77 -17.99
C PRO A 500 -11.38 29.46 -17.59
N LEU A 501 -11.32 30.65 -16.95
CA LEU A 501 -12.45 31.45 -16.52
C LEU A 501 -12.38 32.89 -17.04
N ASP A 502 -11.60 33.16 -18.10
CA ASP A 502 -11.39 34.51 -18.65
C ASP A 502 -12.71 35.21 -19.02
N GLU A 503 -13.68 34.48 -19.59
CA GLU A 503 -15.00 35.02 -19.96
C GLU A 503 -15.91 35.35 -18.75
N ALA A 504 -15.53 34.95 -17.53
CA ALA A 504 -16.35 35.18 -16.35
C ALA A 504 -16.20 36.61 -15.79
N GLU A 505 -17.21 37.46 -16.01
CA GLU A 505 -17.22 38.87 -15.57
C GLU A 505 -17.30 39.07 -14.03
N THR A 506 -17.61 38.02 -13.26
CA THR A 506 -17.79 38.10 -11.79
C THR A 506 -16.72 37.32 -11.04
N SER A 507 -16.37 37.78 -9.84
CA SER A 507 -15.42 37.09 -8.96
C SER A 507 -15.94 35.69 -8.59
N GLN A 508 -15.05 34.70 -8.65
CA GLN A 508 -15.42 33.30 -8.47
C GLN A 508 -15.34 32.87 -7.00
N LEU A 509 -16.41 32.21 -6.52
CA LEU A 509 -16.51 31.63 -5.18
C LEU A 509 -17.02 30.18 -5.27
N GLY A 510 -16.25 29.25 -4.71
CA GLY A 510 -16.64 27.85 -4.53
C GLY A 510 -15.59 26.86 -5.02
N LEU A 511 -16.03 25.61 -5.19
CA LEU A 511 -15.21 24.48 -5.60
C LEU A 511 -15.44 24.17 -7.08
N PHE A 512 -14.36 24.18 -7.87
CA PHE A 512 -14.39 24.04 -9.31
C PHE A 512 -13.61 22.81 -9.76
N GLU A 513 -14.08 22.17 -10.83
CA GLU A 513 -13.38 21.12 -11.56
C GLU A 513 -13.01 21.65 -12.94
N ILE A 514 -11.71 21.58 -13.26
CA ILE A 514 -11.14 21.93 -14.56
C ILE A 514 -10.72 20.63 -15.23
N VAL A 515 -11.24 20.38 -16.43
CA VAL A 515 -10.94 19.18 -17.23
C VAL A 515 -10.34 19.63 -18.56
N VAL A 516 -9.15 19.14 -18.86
CA VAL A 516 -8.46 19.37 -20.12
C VAL A 516 -8.39 18.05 -20.87
N THR A 517 -8.99 18.00 -22.05
CA THR A 517 -9.04 16.82 -22.91
C THR A 517 -8.19 17.03 -24.15
N GLY A 518 -7.27 16.10 -24.44
CA GLY A 518 -6.37 16.17 -25.58
C GLY A 518 -6.29 14.86 -26.37
N PRO A 519 -5.21 14.64 -27.13
CA PRO A 519 -4.91 13.36 -27.76
C PRO A 519 -4.92 12.19 -26.76
N LEU A 520 -4.95 10.96 -27.27
CA LEU A 520 -4.97 9.75 -26.43
C LEU A 520 -3.80 9.79 -25.43
N GLY A 521 -4.13 9.82 -24.13
CA GLY A 521 -3.16 9.84 -23.04
C GLY A 521 -2.72 11.19 -22.50
N SER A 522 -3.36 12.25 -22.95
CA SER A 522 -2.95 13.62 -22.66
C SER A 522 -3.84 14.37 -21.66
N ASP A 523 -4.91 13.76 -21.16
CA ASP A 523 -5.89 14.46 -20.34
C ASP A 523 -5.35 14.89 -18.96
N ALA A 524 -5.88 16.00 -18.46
CA ALA A 524 -5.55 16.52 -17.14
C ALA A 524 -6.81 17.01 -16.42
N ARG A 525 -6.89 16.77 -15.11
CA ARG A 525 -7.98 17.27 -14.26
C ARG A 525 -7.40 17.99 -13.05
N CYS A 526 -8.04 19.09 -12.66
CA CYS A 526 -7.71 19.84 -11.45
C CYS A 526 -9.00 20.16 -10.69
N VAL A 527 -8.98 19.97 -9.38
CA VAL A 527 -10.05 20.44 -8.49
C VAL A 527 -9.47 21.51 -7.59
N VAL A 528 -10.07 22.70 -7.60
CA VAL A 528 -9.57 23.87 -6.88
C VAL A 528 -10.71 24.58 -6.16
N PHE A 529 -10.46 24.98 -4.91
CA PHE A 529 -11.37 25.83 -4.17
C PHE A 529 -10.88 27.28 -4.29
N MET A 530 -11.73 28.15 -4.84
CA MET A 530 -11.40 29.55 -5.11
C MET A 530 -12.31 30.50 -4.33
N ALA A 531 -11.70 31.55 -3.78
CA ALA A 531 -12.39 32.70 -3.22
C ALA A 531 -11.67 33.97 -3.71
N GLU A 532 -12.00 34.40 -4.92
CA GLU A 532 -11.28 35.46 -5.63
C GLU A 532 -11.30 36.80 -4.87
N GLY A 533 -10.13 37.34 -4.51
CA GLY A 533 -10.02 38.60 -3.76
C GLY A 533 -10.22 38.46 -2.24
N LEU A 534 -10.27 37.25 -1.69
CA LEU A 534 -10.22 37.02 -0.24
C LEU A 534 -8.80 37.19 0.31
N THR A 535 -8.68 37.81 1.47
CA THR A 535 -7.43 37.97 2.23
C THR A 535 -7.66 37.69 3.71
N ALA A 536 -6.63 37.20 4.40
CA ALA A 536 -6.64 37.00 5.84
C ALA A 536 -5.30 37.45 6.45
N THR A 537 -5.35 38.16 7.56
CA THR A 537 -4.18 38.62 8.31
C THR A 537 -4.33 38.32 9.80
N PHE A 538 -3.22 38.04 10.47
CA PHE A 538 -3.18 37.71 11.90
C PHE A 538 -2.30 38.71 12.65
N ASP A 539 -2.68 39.08 13.88
CA ASP A 539 -1.92 40.01 14.74
C ASP A 539 -0.66 39.38 15.37
N THR A 540 -0.54 38.06 15.31
CA THR A 540 0.68 37.30 15.56
C THR A 540 1.11 36.57 14.30
N TRP A 541 2.43 36.41 14.13
CA TRP A 541 3.03 35.68 13.03
C TRP A 541 2.89 34.16 13.21
N VAL A 542 3.07 33.66 14.44
CA VAL A 542 2.82 32.27 14.81
C VAL A 542 2.38 32.19 16.27
N ARG A 543 1.50 31.24 16.59
CA ARG A 543 1.12 30.92 17.97
C ARG A 543 2.04 29.86 18.54
N VAL A 544 2.48 30.04 19.79
CA VAL A 544 3.41 29.13 20.48
C VAL A 544 2.80 28.56 21.77
N PRO A 545 3.26 27.41 22.28
CA PRO A 545 2.77 26.82 23.51
C PRO A 545 3.11 27.70 24.72
N GLN A 546 2.13 27.89 25.60
CA GLN A 546 2.19 28.61 26.87
C GLN A 546 1.37 27.83 27.92
N ASP A 547 1.45 28.23 29.19
CA ASP A 547 0.67 27.61 30.27
C ASP A 547 -0.84 27.57 29.91
N GLY A 548 -1.40 26.37 29.79
CA GLY A 548 -2.81 26.15 29.48
C GLY A 548 -3.23 26.21 28.00
N GLY A 549 -2.28 26.27 27.04
CA GLY A 549 -2.55 26.09 25.62
C GLY A 549 -1.64 26.89 24.68
N LEU A 550 -2.17 27.42 23.58
CA LEU A 550 -1.41 28.26 22.64
C LEU A 550 -1.51 29.74 23.00
N SER A 551 -0.53 30.56 22.60
CA SER A 551 -0.61 32.02 22.75
C SER A 551 -1.86 32.58 22.02
N PRO A 552 -2.58 33.56 22.60
CA PRO A 552 -3.78 34.12 21.99
C PRO A 552 -3.46 34.96 20.74
N CYS A 553 -4.42 35.10 19.83
CA CYS A 553 -4.31 35.97 18.65
C CYS A 553 -5.66 36.42 18.10
N THR A 554 -5.63 37.34 17.14
CA THR A 554 -6.80 37.86 16.41
C THR A 554 -6.59 37.70 14.91
N ALA A 555 -7.63 37.29 14.18
CA ALA A 555 -7.62 37.21 12.72
C ALA A 555 -8.58 38.24 12.10
N ASP A 556 -8.08 38.96 11.11
CA ASP A 556 -8.84 39.87 10.25
C ASP A 556 -9.01 39.21 8.89
N VAL A 557 -10.27 38.92 8.52
CA VAL A 557 -10.61 38.31 7.22
C VAL A 557 -11.43 39.31 6.42
N SER A 558 -10.98 39.61 5.19
CA SER A 558 -11.62 40.60 4.34
C SER A 558 -11.65 40.15 2.88
N ALA A 559 -12.69 40.53 2.15
CA ALA A 559 -12.83 40.23 0.73
C ALA A 559 -13.33 41.45 -0.04
N GLU A 560 -12.86 41.63 -1.28
CA GLU A 560 -13.27 42.77 -2.12
C GLU A 560 -14.71 42.59 -2.67
N SER A 561 -15.04 41.37 -3.13
CA SER A 561 -16.27 41.07 -3.87
C SER A 561 -17.34 40.33 -3.04
N PHE A 562 -17.05 39.99 -1.78
CA PHE A 562 -17.90 39.14 -0.95
C PHE A 562 -18.14 39.74 0.43
N THR A 563 -19.29 39.43 1.03
CA THR A 563 -19.55 39.78 2.44
C THR A 563 -18.99 38.68 3.34
N VAL A 564 -18.16 39.07 4.31
CA VAL A 564 -17.55 38.15 5.28
C VAL A 564 -18.28 38.22 6.62
N LEU A 565 -18.67 37.07 7.16
CA LEU A 565 -19.29 36.93 8.48
C LEU A 565 -18.44 36.01 9.38
N PRO A 566 -18.11 36.39 10.63
CA PRO A 566 -18.41 37.69 11.24
C PRO A 566 -17.62 38.84 10.60
N ALA A 567 -18.22 40.03 10.55
CA ALA A 567 -17.56 41.23 10.03
C ALA A 567 -16.54 41.85 11.00
N GLN A 568 -16.49 41.35 12.24
CA GLN A 568 -15.52 41.76 13.26
C GLN A 568 -14.33 40.79 13.28
N PRO A 569 -13.14 41.27 13.70
CA PRO A 569 -11.97 40.41 13.88
C PRO A 569 -12.30 39.21 14.78
N ILE A 570 -11.82 38.03 14.41
CA ILE A 570 -12.07 36.79 15.13
C ILE A 570 -10.99 36.60 16.20
N ALA A 571 -11.39 36.53 17.48
CA ALA A 571 -10.48 36.26 18.58
C ALA A 571 -10.28 34.75 18.83
N PHE A 572 -9.01 34.36 19.00
CA PHE A 572 -8.56 33.01 19.34
C PHE A 572 -7.88 33.03 20.71
N ASP A 573 -8.50 32.40 21.70
CA ASP A 573 -7.93 32.19 23.03
C ASP A 573 -6.98 30.98 23.05
N SER A 574 -6.43 30.64 24.22
CA SER A 574 -5.46 29.57 24.36
C SER A 574 -6.00 28.18 24.04
N ARG A 575 -7.31 27.97 23.97
CA ARG A 575 -7.98 26.69 23.71
C ARG A 575 -8.79 26.65 22.41
N ARG A 576 -8.69 27.70 21.57
CA ARG A 576 -9.37 27.79 20.27
C ARG A 576 -8.38 27.71 19.11
N LEU A 577 -8.33 26.58 18.40
CA LEU A 577 -7.47 26.40 17.22
C LEU A 577 -8.02 27.05 15.95
N ASP A 578 -9.32 26.91 15.71
CA ASP A 578 -9.97 27.42 14.50
C ASP A 578 -11.35 28.06 14.77
N ALA A 579 -11.87 28.73 13.75
CA ALA A 579 -13.16 29.40 13.77
C ALA A 579 -13.81 29.33 12.39
N GLN A 580 -15.14 29.19 12.37
CA GLN A 580 -15.92 29.26 11.13
C GLN A 580 -16.11 30.71 10.71
N ALA A 581 -15.89 30.99 9.43
CA ALA A 581 -16.28 32.22 8.76
C ALA A 581 -17.18 31.88 7.56
N GLN A 582 -18.11 32.74 7.22
CA GLN A 582 -18.96 32.60 6.03
C GLN A 582 -18.63 33.69 5.03
N LEU A 583 -18.48 33.30 3.76
CA LEU A 583 -18.49 34.21 2.63
C LEU A 583 -19.84 34.13 1.92
N GLU A 584 -20.43 35.29 1.71
CA GLU A 584 -21.69 35.43 0.99
C GLU A 584 -21.50 36.28 -0.27
N ASP A 585 -21.97 35.76 -1.39
CA ASP A 585 -22.27 36.52 -2.61
C ASP A 585 -23.81 36.69 -2.75
N ASN A 586 -24.29 37.38 -3.80
CA ASN A 586 -25.74 37.61 -3.98
C ASN A 586 -26.56 36.33 -4.26
N LYS A 587 -25.93 35.18 -4.48
CA LYS A 587 -26.51 33.89 -4.90
C LYS A 587 -26.11 32.71 -3.98
N ASN A 588 -24.94 32.73 -3.36
CA ASN A 588 -24.32 31.61 -2.64
C ASN A 588 -23.74 32.04 -1.29
N ALA A 589 -23.79 31.14 -0.31
CA ALA A 589 -23.08 31.27 0.96
C ALA A 589 -22.16 30.06 1.15
N VAL A 590 -20.89 30.29 1.46
CA VAL A 590 -19.88 29.25 1.61
C VAL A 590 -19.17 29.39 2.96
N ALA A 591 -19.08 28.29 3.71
CA ALA A 591 -18.37 28.24 4.98
C ALA A 591 -16.88 27.94 4.77
N LEU A 592 -16.04 28.75 5.43
CA LEU A 592 -14.60 28.61 5.53
C LEU A 592 -14.17 28.38 6.99
N VAL A 593 -13.01 27.76 7.16
CA VAL A 593 -12.35 27.55 8.44
C VAL A 593 -11.12 28.45 8.50
N VAL A 594 -11.10 29.36 9.45
CA VAL A 594 -9.97 30.24 9.75
C VAL A 594 -9.17 29.60 10.89
N ARG A 595 -7.91 29.25 10.63
CA ARG A 595 -6.97 28.66 11.58
C ARG A 595 -5.67 29.47 11.56
N PRO A 596 -5.38 30.25 12.61
CA PRO A 596 -4.13 31.00 12.70
C PRO A 596 -2.89 30.09 12.61
N PRO A 597 -1.78 30.58 12.04
CA PRO A 597 -0.51 29.87 12.08
C PRO A 597 -0.11 29.56 13.52
N HIS A 598 0.29 28.32 13.79
CA HIS A 598 0.71 27.85 15.11
C HIS A 598 1.85 26.84 14.93
N VAL A 599 2.67 26.69 15.96
CA VAL A 599 3.75 25.72 15.94
C VAL A 599 3.24 24.35 16.35
N GLU A 600 3.77 23.33 15.70
CA GLU A 600 3.60 21.94 16.09
C GLU A 600 4.98 21.36 16.38
N ILE A 601 5.06 20.48 17.37
CA ILE A 601 6.27 19.86 17.89
C ILE A 601 6.15 18.36 17.70
N ARG A 602 7.22 17.71 17.27
CA ARG A 602 7.27 16.26 17.14
C ARG A 602 8.59 15.72 17.65
N SER A 603 8.56 14.62 18.38
CA SER A 603 9.76 13.90 18.78
C SER A 603 9.51 12.40 18.72
N GLY A 604 10.56 11.64 18.47
CA GLY A 604 10.45 10.20 18.31
C GLY A 604 11.76 9.55 17.88
N GLU A 605 11.70 8.23 17.68
CA GLU A 605 12.77 7.48 17.05
C GLU A 605 12.73 7.68 15.53
N VAL A 606 13.89 7.81 14.90
CA VAL A 606 13.99 7.93 13.45
C VAL A 606 13.46 6.64 12.81
N GLY A 607 12.52 6.80 11.87
CA GLY A 607 11.87 5.67 11.22
C GLY A 607 10.81 4.98 12.08
N SER A 608 10.27 5.64 13.11
CA SER A 608 9.08 5.21 13.85
C SER A 608 8.02 6.32 13.76
N PRO A 609 6.72 6.00 13.57
CA PRO A 609 5.68 7.01 13.51
C PRO A 609 5.65 7.87 14.77
N ALA A 610 5.49 9.19 14.61
CA ALA A 610 5.46 10.14 15.72
C ALA A 610 4.45 11.25 15.45
N ALA A 611 3.54 11.46 16.40
CA ALA A 611 2.47 12.44 16.28
C ALA A 611 3.00 13.88 16.45
N TRP A 612 2.42 14.81 15.68
CA TRP A 612 2.56 16.24 15.92
C TRP A 612 1.78 16.66 17.15
N ARG A 613 2.38 17.48 18.00
CA ARG A 613 1.84 17.91 19.28
C ARG A 613 1.93 19.42 19.40
N MET A 614 1.13 20.03 20.25
CA MET A 614 1.32 21.42 20.70
C MET A 614 2.13 21.47 21.99
N THR A 615 2.36 20.33 22.64
CA THR A 615 3.13 20.23 23.89
C THR A 615 4.42 19.45 23.67
N ALA A 616 5.51 19.86 24.33
CA ALA A 616 6.76 19.12 24.30
C ALA A 616 6.65 17.75 25.00
N GLU A 617 7.22 16.70 24.40
CA GLU A 617 7.29 15.36 25.00
C GLU A 617 8.30 15.33 26.16
N VAL A 618 8.10 14.41 27.11
CA VAL A 618 9.09 14.06 28.14
C VAL A 618 9.87 12.82 27.69
N CYS A 619 11.18 12.98 27.57
CA CYS A 619 12.12 11.96 27.11
C CYS A 619 13.12 11.60 28.22
N ASP A 620 13.38 10.31 28.40
CA ASP A 620 14.37 9.87 29.39
C ASP A 620 15.78 10.30 28.97
N PRO A 621 16.63 10.78 29.90
CA PRO A 621 18.02 11.10 29.61
C PRO A 621 18.81 9.97 28.93
N GLU A 622 18.51 8.70 29.23
CA GLU A 622 19.17 7.56 28.58
C GLU A 622 18.76 7.39 27.11
N ASP A 623 17.52 7.77 26.77
CA ASP A 623 16.98 7.65 25.41
C ASP A 623 17.61 8.66 24.44
N PHE A 624 18.26 9.73 24.93
CA PHE A 624 19.02 10.66 24.08
C PHE A 624 20.17 9.98 23.33
N ALA A 625 20.70 8.85 23.82
CA ALA A 625 21.77 8.11 23.12
C ALA A 625 21.27 7.32 21.90
N GLN A 626 19.95 7.13 21.77
CA GLN A 626 19.31 6.41 20.68
C GLN A 626 19.22 7.28 19.41
N ASN A 627 18.91 6.65 18.27
CA ASN A 627 18.71 7.35 17.01
C ASN A 627 17.34 8.04 16.98
N ARG A 628 17.23 9.17 17.70
CA ARG A 628 16.01 9.96 17.89
C ARG A 628 16.14 11.36 17.30
N PHE A 629 14.99 11.98 17.06
CA PHE A 629 14.89 13.34 16.55
C PHE A 629 13.87 14.17 17.34
N VAL A 630 14.00 15.48 17.21
CA VAL A 630 12.98 16.47 17.58
C VAL A 630 12.80 17.42 16.40
N ALA A 631 11.55 17.74 16.08
CA ALA A 631 11.17 18.60 14.99
C ALA A 631 10.14 19.63 15.45
N ILE A 632 10.14 20.78 14.78
CA ILE A 632 9.14 21.83 14.93
C ILE A 632 8.64 22.25 13.55
N ARG A 633 7.32 22.22 13.35
CA ARG A 633 6.65 22.85 12.20
C ARG A 633 6.35 24.28 12.60
N ALA A 634 6.88 25.24 11.86
CA ALA A 634 6.71 26.65 12.14
C ALA A 634 6.43 27.40 10.83
N PRO A 635 5.15 27.56 10.45
CA PRO A 635 4.78 28.19 9.18
C PRO A 635 5.24 29.65 9.10
N GLY A 636 5.82 30.04 7.97
CA GLY A 636 6.21 31.43 7.69
C GLY A 636 7.45 31.92 8.44
N ILE A 637 8.30 31.01 8.94
CA ILE A 637 9.52 31.33 9.67
C ILE A 637 10.76 31.30 8.76
N ASP A 638 11.65 32.29 8.92
CA ASP A 638 12.87 32.41 8.11
C ASP A 638 13.94 31.39 8.53
N SER A 639 14.13 31.22 9.84
CA SER A 639 15.14 30.31 10.40
C SER A 639 14.80 29.83 11.82
N VAL A 640 15.36 28.65 12.16
CA VAL A 640 15.22 28.01 13.48
C VAL A 640 16.60 27.58 13.97
N VAL A 641 16.86 27.71 15.27
CA VAL A 641 18.06 27.20 15.95
C VAL A 641 17.62 26.35 17.13
N PHE A 642 18.19 25.16 17.32
CA PHE A 642 17.90 24.32 18.49
C PHE A 642 18.97 24.49 19.56
N GLY A 643 18.60 24.38 20.84
CA GLY A 643 19.54 24.45 21.95
C GLY A 643 19.11 23.64 23.17
N TYR A 644 20.04 22.95 23.82
CA TYR A 644 19.81 22.29 25.09
C TYR A 644 20.06 23.26 26.25
N VAL A 645 19.02 23.51 27.05
CA VAL A 645 18.99 24.49 28.12
C VAL A 645 18.86 23.79 29.47
N SER A 646 19.65 24.23 30.44
CA SER A 646 19.61 23.74 31.83
C SER A 646 18.28 24.12 32.53
N PRO A 647 17.90 23.47 33.64
CA PRO A 647 16.70 23.88 34.39
C PRO A 647 16.82 25.30 34.98
N HIS A 648 18.03 25.85 35.04
CA HIS A 648 18.30 27.23 35.48
C HIS A 648 18.29 28.25 34.32
N GLY A 649 18.08 27.80 33.07
CA GLY A 649 17.99 28.67 31.89
C GLY A 649 19.29 28.86 31.12
N ASP A 650 20.37 28.15 31.47
CA ASP A 650 21.66 28.28 30.76
C ASP A 650 21.67 27.45 29.47
N LEU A 651 22.00 28.05 28.33
CA LEU A 651 22.24 27.32 27.09
C LEU A 651 23.57 26.54 27.19
N LEU A 652 23.51 25.21 27.17
CA LEU A 652 24.66 24.33 27.33
C LEU A 652 25.26 23.89 25.99
N GLN A 653 24.42 23.70 24.96
CA GLN A 653 24.83 23.30 23.61
C GLN A 653 23.77 23.76 22.59
N GLY A 654 24.19 24.18 21.39
CA GLY A 654 23.29 24.59 20.31
C GLY A 654 23.56 23.87 18.98
N ASP A 655 22.54 23.78 18.14
CA ASP A 655 22.56 23.33 16.75
C ASP A 655 22.08 24.48 15.85
N PRO A 656 23.01 25.20 15.19
CA PRO A 656 22.70 26.40 14.41
C PRO A 656 22.19 26.09 12.98
N SER A 657 22.25 24.83 12.54
CA SER A 657 21.92 24.45 11.16
C SER A 657 21.01 23.23 11.14
N PRO A 658 19.79 23.33 11.71
CA PRO A 658 18.86 22.22 11.68
C PRO A 658 18.48 21.89 10.24
N ARG A 659 18.10 20.64 10.04
CA ARG A 659 17.61 20.18 8.75
C ARG A 659 16.25 20.82 8.47
N ARG A 660 16.12 21.51 7.33
CA ARG A 660 14.82 22.03 6.84
C ARG A 660 14.20 21.02 5.86
N ARG A 661 12.94 20.68 6.07
CA ARG A 661 12.11 19.84 5.20
C ARG A 661 11.00 20.69 4.55
N GLN A 662 10.23 20.12 3.62
CA GLN A 662 9.01 20.77 3.13
C GLN A 662 8.02 21.07 4.27
N GLY A 663 7.08 21.99 4.02
CA GLY A 663 6.05 22.35 5.00
C GLY A 663 6.52 23.21 6.20
N ASP A 664 7.66 23.89 6.06
CA ASP A 664 8.31 24.67 7.14
C ASP A 664 8.61 23.84 8.40
N VAL A 665 9.03 22.59 8.19
CA VAL A 665 9.48 21.67 9.25
C VAL A 665 10.99 21.78 9.43
N PHE A 666 11.42 22.01 10.67
CA PHE A 666 12.82 22.06 11.08
C PHE A 666 13.12 20.93 12.06
N GLU A 667 14.16 20.14 11.78
CA GLU A 667 14.47 18.90 12.50
C GLU A 667 15.91 18.90 13.01
N CYS A 668 16.09 18.35 14.22
CA CYS A 668 17.36 18.23 14.91
C CYS A 668 17.49 16.82 15.53
N ARG A 669 18.68 16.22 15.45
CA ARG A 669 18.96 14.90 16.06
C ARG A 669 19.19 15.06 17.56
N THR A 670 18.55 14.26 18.40
CA THR A 670 18.74 14.38 19.87
C THR A 670 20.08 13.80 20.31
N GLN A 671 20.63 12.83 19.56
CA GLN A 671 21.88 12.15 19.88
C GLN A 671 23.08 13.09 20.02
N GLN A 672 23.07 14.22 19.30
CA GLN A 672 24.13 15.20 19.43
C GLN A 672 24.20 15.85 20.82
N PHE A 673 23.10 15.82 21.59
CA PHE A 673 23.04 16.34 22.96
C PHE A 673 23.28 15.26 24.04
N ALA A 674 23.49 13.99 23.67
CA ALA A 674 23.49 12.87 24.62
C ALA A 674 24.53 13.00 25.75
N ASP A 675 25.75 13.46 25.45
CA ASP A 675 26.80 13.66 26.47
C ASP A 675 26.49 14.85 27.40
N THR A 676 25.88 15.90 26.86
CA THR A 676 25.42 17.07 27.62
C THR A 676 24.29 16.71 28.57
N VAL A 677 23.31 15.94 28.09
CA VAL A 677 22.17 15.43 28.86
C VAL A 677 22.62 14.45 29.95
N ARG A 678 23.58 13.55 29.65
CA ARG A 678 24.16 12.65 30.66
C ARG A 678 24.81 13.42 31.83
N SER A 679 25.37 14.60 31.54
CA SER A 679 25.97 15.47 32.56
C SER A 679 24.95 16.35 33.28
N HIS A 680 23.83 16.67 32.63
CA HIS A 680 22.76 17.53 33.13
C HIS A 680 21.38 16.92 32.79
N PRO A 681 20.93 15.89 33.53
CA PRO A 681 19.80 15.03 33.15
C PRO A 681 18.40 15.66 33.34
N ALA A 682 18.32 16.93 33.76
CA ALA A 682 17.07 17.63 34.07
C ALA A 682 16.93 18.93 33.26
N GLY A 683 17.13 18.89 31.94
CA GLY A 683 17.07 20.06 31.04
C GLY A 683 15.95 19.97 30.01
N ARG A 684 16.01 20.84 28.99
CA ARG A 684 15.08 20.82 27.84
C ARG A 684 15.76 21.24 26.54
N ILE A 685 15.26 20.76 25.41
CA ILE A 685 15.59 21.32 24.09
C ILE A 685 14.61 22.47 23.81
N VAL A 686 15.15 23.60 23.37
CA VAL A 686 14.42 24.81 22.96
C VAL A 686 14.71 25.08 21.48
N ALA A 687 13.66 25.38 20.70
CA ALA A 687 13.75 25.91 19.35
C ALA A 687 13.56 27.44 19.39
N THR A 688 14.57 28.18 18.93
CA THR A 688 14.52 29.64 18.77
C THR A 688 14.10 29.96 17.33
N LEU A 689 12.88 30.45 17.16
CA LEU A 689 12.31 30.82 15.86
C LEU A 689 12.65 32.28 15.56
N THR A 690 13.00 32.61 14.31
CA THR A 690 13.31 33.99 13.89
C THR A 690 12.57 34.35 12.61
N SER A 691 11.90 35.51 12.60
CA SER A 691 11.29 36.11 11.41
C SER A 691 11.56 37.61 11.38
N SER A 692 12.09 38.12 10.26
CA SER A 692 12.38 39.54 9.95
C SER A 692 13.11 40.36 11.04
N ASP A 693 12.47 40.62 12.20
CA ASP A 693 12.97 41.38 13.36
C ASP A 693 12.53 40.82 14.74
N ALA A 694 11.84 39.68 14.81
CA ALA A 694 11.31 39.09 16.05
C ALA A 694 11.84 37.65 16.27
N SER A 695 12.01 37.27 17.53
CA SER A 695 12.38 35.91 17.92
C SER A 695 11.58 35.43 19.14
N VAL A 696 11.20 34.15 19.12
CA VAL A 696 10.51 33.47 20.23
C VAL A 696 11.14 32.11 20.49
N GLU A 697 11.18 31.72 21.76
CA GLU A 697 11.68 30.43 22.20
C GLU A 697 10.50 29.48 22.47
N VAL A 698 10.62 28.25 21.95
CA VAL A 698 9.63 27.18 22.15
C VAL A 698 10.33 25.97 22.74
N ALA A 699 9.89 25.49 23.91
CA ALA A 699 10.35 24.21 24.42
C ALA A 699 9.81 23.08 23.54
N VAL A 700 10.67 22.20 23.05
CA VAL A 700 10.30 21.12 22.10
C VAL A 700 10.52 19.72 22.66
N LEU A 701 11.33 19.57 23.72
CA LEU A 701 11.56 18.29 24.39
C LEU A 701 12.04 18.51 25.83
N HIS A 702 11.49 17.79 26.79
CA HIS A 702 11.96 17.78 28.19
C HIS A 702 12.80 16.54 28.47
N ALA A 703 13.97 16.69 29.08
CA ALA A 703 14.80 15.57 29.54
C ALA A 703 14.52 15.31 31.03
N GLN A 704 13.75 14.25 31.34
CA GLN A 704 13.42 13.86 32.72
C GLN A 704 13.24 12.32 32.84
N PRO A 705 13.56 11.69 33.99
CA PRO A 705 13.38 10.25 34.20
C PRO A 705 11.92 9.79 34.05
N LYS A 706 11.69 8.60 33.44
CA LYS A 706 10.36 8.02 33.09
C LYS A 706 9.30 7.91 34.20
N ARG A 707 9.62 8.12 35.48
CA ARG A 707 8.71 7.83 36.59
C ARG A 707 7.85 9.06 36.95
N LEU A 708 6.63 9.09 36.42
CA LEU A 708 5.65 10.17 36.65
C LEU A 708 4.89 10.06 37.99
N ALA A 709 4.89 8.88 38.64
CA ALA A 709 4.34 8.66 39.98
C ALA A 709 5.02 7.47 40.66
N SER A 710 4.94 7.39 42.00
CA SER A 710 5.52 6.30 42.78
C SER A 710 4.59 5.09 42.93
N ASP A 711 3.28 5.32 43.05
CA ASP A 711 2.22 4.31 43.31
C ASP A 711 0.82 4.81 42.87
N VAL A 712 -0.15 3.89 42.77
CA VAL A 712 -1.58 4.19 42.50
C VAL A 712 -2.51 3.31 43.34
N ARG A 713 -3.58 3.90 43.88
CA ARG A 713 -4.65 3.17 44.58
C ARG A 713 -6.03 3.52 44.02
N LEU A 714 -6.94 2.54 44.02
CA LEU A 714 -8.36 2.76 43.74
C LEU A 714 -9.10 3.07 45.04
N ASP A 715 -9.88 4.14 45.03
CA ASP A 715 -10.75 4.57 46.14
C ASP A 715 -12.15 4.86 45.57
N GLU A 716 -13.10 3.98 45.85
CA GLU A 716 -14.44 3.98 45.25
C GLU A 716 -14.40 4.03 43.70
N ASP A 717 -14.62 5.21 43.11
CA ASP A 717 -14.66 5.47 41.67
C ASP A 717 -13.45 6.26 41.16
N LYS A 718 -12.38 6.40 41.96
CA LYS A 718 -11.21 7.24 41.62
C LYS A 718 -9.87 6.52 41.77
N LEU A 719 -9.00 6.70 40.79
CA LEU A 719 -7.57 6.39 40.88
C LEU A 719 -6.84 7.56 41.54
N ILE A 720 -6.01 7.27 42.54
CA ILE A 720 -5.23 8.27 43.30
C ILE A 720 -3.75 7.93 43.19
N PHE A 721 -2.96 8.84 42.61
CA PHE A 721 -1.53 8.69 42.36
C PHE A 721 -0.69 9.35 43.46
N SER A 722 0.44 8.73 43.82
CA SER A 722 1.38 9.23 44.83
C SER A 722 2.67 9.79 44.19
N ASP A 723 3.26 10.83 44.80
CA ASP A 723 4.49 11.50 44.34
C ASP A 723 4.49 11.86 42.84
N ILE A 724 3.43 12.54 42.39
CA ILE A 724 3.24 12.89 40.98
C ILE A 724 4.26 13.93 40.49
N ALA A 725 4.70 13.80 39.25
CA ALA A 725 5.55 14.79 38.60
C ALA A 725 4.82 16.14 38.44
N ASP A 726 5.56 17.25 38.59
CA ASP A 726 5.06 18.61 38.43
C ASP A 726 5.02 18.98 36.94
N LEU A 727 4.04 18.42 36.23
CA LEU A 727 3.80 18.59 34.79
C LEU A 727 2.30 18.86 34.56
N ASP A 728 2.00 19.75 33.63
CA ASP A 728 0.63 20.01 33.19
C ASP A 728 0.12 18.87 32.28
N ASP A 729 -1.20 18.79 32.13
CA ASP A 729 -1.90 17.88 31.19
C ASP A 729 -1.59 16.38 31.38
N LEU A 730 -1.39 15.92 32.62
CA LEU A 730 -1.21 14.50 32.91
C LEU A 730 -2.48 13.68 32.64
N ALA A 731 -2.32 12.51 32.04
CA ALA A 731 -3.37 11.54 31.81
C ALA A 731 -2.89 10.10 32.11
N VAL A 732 -3.84 9.17 32.21
CA VAL A 732 -3.58 7.75 32.45
C VAL A 732 -4.26 6.89 31.39
N TYR A 733 -3.49 5.94 30.84
CA TYR A 733 -4.02 4.80 30.09
C TYR A 733 -4.49 3.72 31.05
N VAL A 734 -5.73 3.25 30.90
CA VAL A 734 -6.34 2.20 31.73
C VAL A 734 -6.77 1.02 30.86
N TRP A 735 -6.08 -0.11 30.97
CA TRP A 735 -6.45 -1.36 30.32
C TRP A 735 -7.23 -2.28 31.29
N SER A 736 -8.26 -2.96 30.78
CA SER A 736 -8.99 -3.97 31.55
C SER A 736 -8.35 -5.35 31.39
N THR A 737 -8.08 -6.04 32.50
CA THR A 737 -7.58 -7.43 32.46
C THR A 737 -8.65 -8.49 32.17
N THR A 738 -9.92 -8.09 32.15
CA THR A 738 -11.02 -9.00 31.78
C THR A 738 -11.48 -8.80 30.34
N ALA A 739 -10.94 -7.82 29.61
CA ALA A 739 -11.24 -7.60 28.20
C ALA A 739 -9.98 -7.15 27.41
N PRO A 740 -8.96 -8.01 27.26
CA PRO A 740 -7.67 -7.68 26.62
C PRO A 740 -7.76 -7.30 25.14
N TRP A 741 -8.84 -7.65 24.45
CA TRP A 741 -9.10 -7.27 23.06
C TRP A 741 -9.56 -5.80 22.92
N ARG A 742 -9.83 -5.11 24.02
CA ARG A 742 -10.22 -3.70 24.05
C ARG A 742 -8.97 -2.81 24.21
N PRO A 743 -8.90 -1.67 23.52
CA PRO A 743 -7.84 -0.69 23.74
C PRO A 743 -7.93 -0.05 25.14
N ALA A 744 -6.87 0.65 25.54
CA ALA A 744 -6.88 1.41 26.79
C ALA A 744 -7.91 2.55 26.75
N GLU A 745 -8.53 2.82 27.90
CA GLU A 745 -9.27 4.07 28.12
C GLU A 745 -8.27 5.18 28.53
N VAL A 746 -8.44 6.39 28.01
CA VAL A 746 -7.62 7.57 28.36
C VAL A 746 -8.39 8.44 29.33
N LEU A 747 -7.85 8.65 30.54
CA LEU A 747 -8.49 9.45 31.59
C LEU A 747 -7.59 10.60 32.03
N THR A 748 -8.13 11.81 32.09
CA THR A 748 -7.40 12.99 32.58
C THR A 748 -7.11 12.87 34.08
N VAL A 749 -5.91 13.26 34.50
CA VAL A 749 -5.48 13.30 35.90
C VAL A 749 -5.50 14.75 36.39
N VAL A 750 -6.32 15.05 37.41
CA VAL A 750 -6.44 16.37 38.02
C VAL A 750 -6.10 16.25 39.51
N ASP A 751 -5.17 17.09 39.98
CA ASP A 751 -4.65 17.08 41.36
C ASP A 751 -4.21 15.67 41.83
N GLY A 752 -3.60 14.89 40.93
CA GLY A 752 -3.17 13.52 41.20
C GLY A 752 -4.29 12.48 41.25
N THR A 753 -5.50 12.82 40.77
CA THR A 753 -6.66 11.91 40.77
C THR A 753 -7.31 11.77 39.39
N ALA A 754 -7.79 10.58 39.05
CA ALA A 754 -8.55 10.33 37.81
C ALA A 754 -9.86 9.59 38.12
N ALA A 755 -10.98 10.04 37.56
CA ALA A 755 -12.29 9.41 37.75
C ALA A 755 -12.49 8.24 36.78
N LEU A 756 -12.87 7.07 37.29
CA LEU A 756 -13.18 5.89 36.49
C LEU A 756 -14.61 5.96 35.92
N PRO A 757 -14.80 5.69 34.62
CA PRO A 757 -16.12 5.46 34.05
C PRO A 757 -16.82 4.24 34.67
N SER A 758 -18.16 4.26 34.71
CA SER A 758 -18.96 3.20 35.33
C SER A 758 -18.69 1.77 34.81
N PHE A 759 -18.31 1.62 33.54
CA PHE A 759 -18.00 0.33 32.94
C PHE A 759 -16.60 -0.22 33.31
N LEU A 760 -15.76 0.60 33.97
CA LEU A 760 -14.49 0.18 34.56
C LEU A 760 -14.57 -0.04 36.07
N ILE A 761 -15.71 0.25 36.70
CA ILE A 761 -15.97 -0.02 38.11
C ILE A 761 -16.47 -1.46 38.25
N GLU A 762 -15.90 -2.21 39.19
CA GLU A 762 -16.16 -3.65 39.35
C GLU A 762 -15.89 -4.44 38.05
N ALA A 763 -14.91 -4.00 37.25
CA ALA A 763 -14.58 -4.59 35.95
C ALA A 763 -13.43 -5.61 36.01
N GLY A 764 -13.04 -6.06 37.21
CA GLY A 764 -11.82 -6.82 37.43
C GLY A 764 -10.55 -5.96 37.39
N ALA A 765 -9.39 -6.57 37.66
CA ALA A 765 -8.12 -5.84 37.80
C ALA A 765 -7.82 -4.96 36.57
N LEU A 766 -7.20 -3.80 36.81
CA LEU A 766 -6.86 -2.80 35.79
C LEU A 766 -5.35 -2.59 35.72
N ARG A 767 -4.83 -2.37 34.52
CA ARG A 767 -3.44 -1.93 34.30
C ARG A 767 -3.44 -0.43 34.01
N CYS A 768 -2.62 0.35 34.72
CA CYS A 768 -2.61 1.82 34.62
C CYS A 768 -1.21 2.36 34.28
N GLN A 769 -1.10 3.26 33.31
CA GLN A 769 0.18 3.90 32.94
C GLN A 769 -0.02 5.41 32.70
N LEU A 770 0.74 6.24 33.42
CA LEU A 770 0.72 7.70 33.27
C LEU A 770 1.49 8.15 32.03
N PHE A 771 1.03 9.25 31.42
CA PHE A 771 1.70 9.96 30.34
C PHE A 771 1.30 11.46 30.35
N VAL A 772 2.01 12.28 29.59
CA VAL A 772 1.65 13.69 29.35
C VAL A 772 0.76 13.73 28.11
N ASP A 773 -0.49 14.12 28.28
CA ASP A 773 -1.49 14.23 27.20
C ASP A 773 -1.25 15.47 26.34
N ASP A 774 -1.93 15.54 25.21
CA ASP A 774 -2.04 16.75 24.41
C ASP A 774 -3.53 17.07 24.19
N PRO A 775 -4.07 18.17 24.75
CA PRO A 775 -5.50 18.45 24.67
C PRO A 775 -5.99 18.74 23.24
N TRP A 776 -5.08 18.85 22.26
CA TRP A 776 -5.37 19.16 20.87
C TRP A 776 -5.33 17.93 19.96
N MET A 777 -4.69 16.85 20.40
CA MET A 777 -4.53 15.64 19.60
C MET A 777 -4.79 14.39 20.43
N LEU A 778 -5.54 13.44 19.86
CA LEU A 778 -5.66 12.11 20.43
C LEU A 778 -4.33 11.36 20.28
N ILE A 779 -3.66 11.08 21.40
CA ILE A 779 -2.48 10.22 21.43
C ILE A 779 -2.96 8.76 21.42
N GLU A 780 -2.56 7.99 20.40
CA GLU A 780 -2.96 6.58 20.31
C GLU A 780 -2.37 5.78 21.48
N PRO A 781 -3.21 5.07 22.27
CA PRO A 781 -2.73 4.27 23.37
C PRO A 781 -1.91 3.07 22.86
N PRO A 782 -0.85 2.66 23.60
CA PRO A 782 -0.17 1.41 23.32
C PRO A 782 -1.15 0.23 23.31
N SER A 783 -0.94 -0.72 22.40
CA SER A 783 -1.81 -1.91 22.26
C SER A 783 -1.79 -2.80 23.50
N THR A 784 -0.65 -2.86 24.19
CA THR A 784 -0.48 -3.62 25.44
C THR A 784 0.17 -2.74 26.51
N PRO A 785 -0.20 -2.92 27.78
CA PRO A 785 0.45 -2.22 28.89
C PRO A 785 1.92 -2.61 28.99
N SER A 786 2.79 -1.67 29.38
CA SER A 786 4.18 -1.98 29.69
C SER A 786 4.31 -2.83 30.97
N ASP A 787 5.48 -3.46 31.17
CA ASP A 787 5.81 -4.14 32.42
C ASP A 787 5.79 -3.20 33.62
N SER A 788 6.08 -1.91 33.40
CA SER A 788 6.06 -0.86 34.41
C SER A 788 4.66 -0.30 34.72
N ALA A 789 3.62 -0.70 33.98
CA ALA A 789 2.26 -0.28 34.28
C ALA A 789 1.83 -0.79 35.68
N PHE A 790 1.14 0.06 36.43
CA PHE A 790 0.63 -0.30 37.74
C PHE A 790 -0.49 -1.32 37.62
N ASN A 791 -0.58 -2.24 38.58
CA ASN A 791 -1.70 -3.17 38.69
C ASN A 791 -2.64 -2.72 39.82
N VAL A 792 -3.90 -2.46 39.47
CA VAL A 792 -4.95 -2.00 40.39
C VAL A 792 -5.98 -3.10 40.53
N GLU A 793 -5.99 -3.76 41.69
CA GLU A 793 -6.89 -4.87 41.98
C GLU A 793 -8.31 -4.39 42.32
N GLN A 794 -9.31 -4.98 41.67
CA GLN A 794 -10.73 -4.82 41.99
C GLN A 794 -11.52 -6.09 41.61
N TRP A 795 -12.74 -6.22 42.13
CA TRP A 795 -13.62 -7.37 41.86
C TRP A 795 -14.35 -7.23 40.52
N GLY A 796 -15.01 -8.31 40.08
CA GLY A 796 -15.94 -8.32 38.95
C GLY A 796 -15.30 -8.53 37.57
N TRP A 797 -15.98 -8.09 36.52
CA TRP A 797 -15.62 -8.27 35.10
C TRP A 797 -16.32 -7.22 34.23
N ARG A 798 -15.78 -7.00 33.03
CA ARG A 798 -16.36 -6.07 32.06
C ARG A 798 -17.69 -6.58 31.50
N GLU A 799 -18.74 -5.75 31.53
CA GLU A 799 -20.12 -6.12 31.11
C GLU A 799 -20.59 -5.46 29.81
N ASP A 800 -19.81 -4.55 29.22
CA ASP A 800 -20.10 -3.95 27.92
C ASP A 800 -19.51 -4.77 26.75
N GLY A 801 -20.14 -4.66 25.57
CA GLY A 801 -19.73 -5.33 24.33
C GLY A 801 -20.74 -6.33 23.79
N THR A 802 -20.28 -7.19 22.88
CA THR A 802 -21.08 -8.26 22.30
C THR A 802 -21.36 -9.35 23.35
N PRO A 803 -22.41 -10.17 23.18
CA PRO A 803 -22.69 -11.28 24.09
C PRO A 803 -21.53 -12.27 24.25
N ALA A 804 -20.71 -12.45 23.20
CA ALA A 804 -19.53 -13.30 23.23
C ALA A 804 -18.41 -12.68 24.09
N GLU A 805 -18.12 -11.39 23.90
CA GLU A 805 -17.14 -10.65 24.71
C GLU A 805 -17.50 -10.69 26.20
N VAL A 806 -18.76 -10.42 26.57
CA VAL A 806 -19.19 -10.41 27.97
C VAL A 806 -19.03 -11.78 28.64
N LYS A 807 -19.35 -12.87 27.92
CA LYS A 807 -19.12 -14.23 28.42
C LYS A 807 -17.63 -14.53 28.62
N LEU A 808 -16.79 -14.08 27.70
CA LEU A 808 -15.34 -14.24 27.81
C LEU A 808 -14.77 -13.40 28.97
N SER A 809 -15.26 -12.18 29.18
CA SER A 809 -14.90 -11.34 30.32
C SER A 809 -15.28 -11.98 31.66
N ARG A 810 -16.47 -12.57 31.76
CA ARG A 810 -16.90 -13.36 32.92
C ARG A 810 -15.96 -14.53 33.19
N TYR A 811 -15.56 -15.24 32.14
CA TYR A 811 -14.60 -16.33 32.24
C TYR A 811 -13.21 -15.87 32.70
N LEU A 812 -12.76 -14.67 32.35
CA LEU A 812 -11.49 -14.12 32.82
C LEU A 812 -11.56 -13.61 34.26
N GLY A 813 -12.68 -12.99 34.65
CA GLY A 813 -12.87 -12.41 35.99
C GLY A 813 -13.24 -13.44 37.06
N SER A 814 -14.28 -14.25 36.85
CA SER A 814 -14.96 -14.98 37.94
C SER A 814 -15.34 -16.44 37.63
N GLU A 815 -15.74 -16.77 36.41
CA GLU A 815 -16.21 -18.12 36.04
C GLU A 815 -15.06 -19.10 35.77
N ARG A 816 -15.25 -20.37 36.13
CA ARG A 816 -14.26 -21.45 35.90
C ARG A 816 -14.65 -22.41 34.78
N SER A 817 -15.93 -22.45 34.39
CA SER A 817 -16.40 -23.30 33.30
C SER A 817 -16.12 -22.66 31.94
N ALA A 818 -15.63 -23.45 30.99
CA ALA A 818 -15.36 -23.01 29.63
C ALA A 818 -16.63 -22.44 28.94
N PRO A 819 -16.57 -21.24 28.34
CA PRO A 819 -17.72 -20.62 27.66
C PRO A 819 -17.90 -21.18 26.24
N LYS A 820 -18.25 -22.47 26.11
CA LYS A 820 -18.24 -23.20 24.83
C LYS A 820 -19.09 -22.56 23.73
N GLU A 821 -20.18 -21.87 24.06
CA GLU A 821 -21.04 -21.26 23.03
C GLU A 821 -20.40 -20.05 22.32
N VAL A 822 -19.24 -19.57 22.78
CA VAL A 822 -18.47 -18.50 22.12
C VAL A 822 -17.79 -19.02 20.84
N GLY A 823 -17.28 -20.27 20.87
CA GLY A 823 -16.51 -20.86 19.78
C GLY A 823 -15.18 -20.15 19.51
N ALA A 824 -14.58 -20.44 18.35
CA ALA A 824 -13.32 -19.86 17.91
C ALA A 824 -13.53 -18.47 17.26
N ILE A 825 -13.19 -17.42 18.02
CA ILE A 825 -13.20 -16.01 17.60
C ILE A 825 -11.87 -15.33 17.98
N PRO A 826 -11.46 -14.24 17.30
CA PRO A 826 -10.20 -13.53 17.58
C PRO A 826 -9.97 -13.15 19.05
N GLU A 827 -11.03 -12.80 19.78
CA GLU A 827 -10.98 -12.35 21.18
C GLU A 827 -10.52 -13.46 22.14
N VAL A 828 -10.79 -14.73 21.81
CA VAL A 828 -10.30 -15.89 22.58
C VAL A 828 -8.77 -15.90 22.58
N TRP A 829 -8.14 -15.54 21.46
CA TRP A 829 -6.69 -15.50 21.34
C TRP A 829 -6.07 -14.35 22.15
N ALA A 830 -6.72 -13.18 22.17
CA ALA A 830 -6.32 -12.07 23.04
C ALA A 830 -6.40 -12.45 24.53
N ALA A 831 -7.46 -13.16 24.93
CA ALA A 831 -7.62 -13.69 26.28
C ALA A 831 -6.50 -14.69 26.63
N MET A 832 -6.19 -15.62 25.73
CA MET A 832 -5.12 -16.61 25.95
C MET A 832 -3.74 -15.95 26.05
N ALA A 833 -3.44 -14.99 25.17
CA ALA A 833 -2.16 -14.27 25.19
C ALA A 833 -1.97 -13.50 26.50
N GLN A 834 -3.01 -12.82 27.01
CA GLN A 834 -2.96 -12.14 28.31
C GLN A 834 -2.76 -13.13 29.46
N LEU A 835 -3.54 -14.22 29.52
CA LEU A 835 -3.36 -15.25 30.55
C LEU A 835 -1.97 -15.85 30.54
N HIS A 836 -1.37 -16.01 29.36
CA HIS A 836 -0.01 -16.47 29.20
C HIS A 836 1.01 -15.46 29.76
N ALA A 837 0.88 -14.18 29.42
CA ALA A 837 1.74 -13.10 29.91
C ALA A 837 1.66 -12.97 31.46
N ASP A 838 0.45 -13.05 32.02
CA ASP A 838 0.21 -12.97 33.47
C ASP A 838 0.61 -14.27 34.21
N SER A 839 1.07 -15.31 33.50
CA SER A 839 1.35 -16.64 34.05
C SER A 839 0.14 -17.30 34.75
N ARG A 840 -1.09 -16.91 34.39
CA ARG A 840 -2.36 -17.45 34.93
C ARG A 840 -2.86 -18.65 34.12
N THR A 841 -2.20 -19.79 34.33
CA THR A 841 -2.43 -21.01 33.54
C THR A 841 -3.64 -21.86 33.95
N ASP A 842 -4.34 -21.51 35.03
CA ASP A 842 -5.47 -22.27 35.58
C ASP A 842 -6.74 -22.15 34.71
N ARG A 843 -6.89 -21.04 33.99
CA ARG A 843 -8.01 -20.78 33.06
C ARG A 843 -7.65 -21.03 31.59
N PHE A 844 -6.47 -21.59 31.32
CA PHE A 844 -6.00 -21.78 29.96
C PHE A 844 -6.71 -22.96 29.27
N GLU A 845 -6.90 -24.08 29.99
CA GLU A 845 -7.53 -25.31 29.49
C GLU A 845 -8.96 -25.06 28.98
N GLY A 846 -9.73 -24.23 29.68
CA GLY A 846 -11.10 -23.95 29.28
C GLY A 846 -11.20 -23.16 27.97
N LEU A 847 -10.18 -22.38 27.60
CA LEU A 847 -10.12 -21.70 26.29
C LEU A 847 -9.66 -22.65 25.18
N ILE A 848 -8.83 -23.64 25.47
CA ILE A 848 -8.45 -24.68 24.50
C ILE A 848 -9.69 -25.45 24.02
N GLU A 849 -10.61 -25.78 24.93
CA GLU A 849 -11.87 -26.47 24.60
C GLU A 849 -12.72 -25.73 23.56
N LEU A 850 -12.61 -24.39 23.43
CA LEU A 850 -13.33 -23.60 22.42
C LEU A 850 -12.72 -23.73 21.02
N LEU A 851 -11.44 -24.10 20.94
CA LEU A 851 -10.65 -24.16 19.71
C LEU A 851 -10.65 -25.55 19.08
N GLU A 852 -10.83 -26.60 19.90
CA GLU A 852 -10.80 -28.00 19.46
C GLU A 852 -11.97 -28.39 18.54
N GLU A 853 -13.13 -27.72 18.64
CA GLU A 853 -14.33 -28.10 17.87
C GLU A 853 -14.13 -27.91 16.35
N ASN A 854 -13.39 -26.88 15.95
CA ASN A 854 -13.08 -26.61 14.55
C ASN A 854 -11.65 -26.05 14.41
N PRO A 855 -10.64 -26.92 14.29
CA PRO A 855 -9.23 -26.52 14.21
C PRO A 855 -8.92 -25.57 13.05
N ARG A 856 -9.55 -25.77 11.89
CA ARG A 856 -9.37 -24.88 10.73
C ARG A 856 -9.82 -23.45 11.04
N ARG A 857 -11.04 -23.30 11.57
CA ARG A 857 -11.58 -21.98 11.96
C ARG A 857 -10.76 -21.36 13.09
N ALA A 858 -10.29 -22.15 14.04
CA ALA A 858 -9.39 -21.69 15.10
C ALA A 858 -8.09 -21.11 14.51
N LEU A 859 -7.50 -21.78 13.52
CA LEU A 859 -6.29 -21.33 12.83
C LEU A 859 -6.51 -20.00 12.08
N GLU A 860 -7.61 -19.88 11.34
CA GLU A 860 -7.97 -18.65 10.63
C GLU A 860 -8.22 -17.48 11.61
N SER A 861 -8.98 -17.73 12.69
CA SER A 861 -9.26 -16.71 13.72
C SER A 861 -8.01 -16.23 14.47
N LEU A 862 -6.98 -17.09 14.59
CA LEU A 862 -5.68 -16.71 15.13
C LEU A 862 -4.93 -15.77 14.19
N GLY A 863 -4.97 -16.05 12.89
CA GLY A 863 -4.43 -15.17 11.85
C GLY A 863 -5.05 -13.78 11.88
N ASP A 864 -6.36 -13.72 12.11
CA ASP A 864 -7.19 -12.52 12.20
C ASP A 864 -7.09 -11.75 13.54
N SER A 865 -6.42 -12.32 14.55
CA SER A 865 -6.29 -11.69 15.86
C SER A 865 -5.30 -10.52 15.89
N THR A 866 -5.53 -9.57 16.80
CA THR A 866 -4.70 -8.36 17.01
C THR A 866 -3.49 -8.59 17.93
N ILE A 867 -3.22 -9.84 18.34
CA ILE A 867 -2.07 -10.16 19.20
C ILE A 867 -0.77 -10.12 18.38
N ALA A 868 0.36 -9.89 19.06
CA ALA A 868 1.66 -9.82 18.41
C ALA A 868 2.05 -11.13 17.71
N ALA A 869 2.86 -11.07 16.66
CA ALA A 869 3.26 -12.25 15.86
C ALA A 869 3.93 -13.36 16.69
N GLY A 870 4.77 -12.98 17.67
CA GLY A 870 5.36 -13.93 18.65
C GLY A 870 4.29 -14.66 19.45
N ASP A 871 3.29 -13.93 19.94
CA ASP A 871 2.17 -14.50 20.68
C ASP A 871 1.26 -15.37 19.81
N LYS A 872 1.07 -15.02 18.53
CA LYS A 872 0.34 -15.87 17.58
C LYS A 872 0.96 -17.28 17.52
N MET A 873 2.27 -17.37 17.30
CA MET A 873 2.96 -18.66 17.21
C MET A 873 3.03 -19.38 18.56
N ALA A 874 3.23 -18.63 19.65
CA ALA A 874 3.20 -19.19 21.00
C ALA A 874 1.83 -19.80 21.33
N MET A 875 0.73 -19.10 21.02
CA MET A 875 -0.63 -19.57 21.28
C MET A 875 -1.03 -20.73 20.38
N LEU A 876 -0.58 -20.77 19.12
CA LEU A 876 -0.76 -21.92 18.23
C LEU A 876 -0.18 -23.21 18.84
N ILE A 877 1.02 -23.12 19.43
CA ILE A 877 1.68 -24.25 20.09
C ILE A 877 1.01 -24.55 21.43
N ARG A 878 0.77 -23.52 22.24
CA ARG A 878 0.29 -23.69 23.60
C ARG A 878 -1.14 -24.23 23.68
N SER A 879 -1.95 -23.94 22.66
CA SER A 879 -3.31 -24.46 22.50
C SER A 879 -3.38 -25.88 21.94
N GLU A 880 -2.24 -26.49 21.58
CA GLU A 880 -2.18 -27.78 20.85
C GLU A 880 -2.89 -27.75 19.48
N LEU A 881 -3.20 -26.56 18.97
CA LEU A 881 -3.75 -26.42 17.63
C LEU A 881 -2.73 -26.86 16.57
N VAL A 882 -1.43 -26.64 16.83
CA VAL A 882 -0.31 -27.06 15.96
C VAL A 882 -0.30 -28.56 15.62
N ASN A 883 -0.85 -29.42 16.50
CA ASN A 883 -0.94 -30.87 16.31
C ASN A 883 -2.34 -31.35 15.91
N GLN A 884 -3.20 -30.44 15.41
CA GLN A 884 -4.50 -30.79 14.80
C GLN A 884 -4.44 -30.78 13.26
N ASP A 885 -5.34 -31.56 12.64
CA ASP A 885 -5.57 -31.54 11.19
C ASP A 885 -6.51 -30.38 10.81
N TYR A 886 -6.20 -29.69 9.72
CA TYR A 886 -6.97 -28.56 9.19
C TYR A 886 -7.75 -28.91 7.93
N SER A 887 -7.74 -30.18 7.51
CA SER A 887 -8.43 -30.65 6.31
C SER A 887 -9.94 -30.37 6.39
N ALA A 888 -10.52 -29.98 5.24
CA ALA A 888 -11.95 -29.71 5.09
C ALA A 888 -12.50 -30.36 3.82
N GLU A 889 -13.79 -30.71 3.84
CA GLU A 889 -14.51 -31.20 2.65
C GLU A 889 -14.91 -30.03 1.73
N GLU A 890 -15.34 -28.92 2.32
CA GLU A 890 -15.63 -27.65 1.65
C GLU A 890 -14.40 -26.75 1.75
N THR A 891 -13.72 -26.59 0.62
CA THR A 891 -12.42 -25.90 0.51
C THR A 891 -12.54 -24.49 -0.06
N LEU A 892 -13.69 -24.14 -0.64
CA LEU A 892 -13.90 -22.83 -1.23
C LEU A 892 -13.98 -21.76 -0.13
N ASN A 893 -12.96 -20.93 -0.04
CA ASN A 893 -12.82 -19.88 0.96
C ASN A 893 -12.23 -18.59 0.37
N GLU A 894 -12.32 -17.49 1.13
CA GLU A 894 -11.51 -16.31 0.86
C GLU A 894 -10.06 -16.61 1.27
N LEU A 895 -9.11 -16.33 0.37
CA LEU A 895 -7.69 -16.54 0.63
C LEU A 895 -7.25 -15.64 1.79
N HIS A 896 -6.63 -16.26 2.80
CA HIS A 896 -6.29 -15.57 4.03
C HIS A 896 -5.23 -14.47 3.82
N ALA A 897 -5.40 -13.31 4.47
CA ALA A 897 -4.51 -12.16 4.33
C ALA A 897 -3.09 -12.41 4.88
N HIS A 898 -3.00 -13.05 6.04
CA HIS A 898 -1.72 -13.42 6.63
C HIS A 898 -1.05 -14.56 5.82
N PRO A 899 0.16 -14.35 5.24
CA PRO A 899 0.77 -15.29 4.30
C PRO A 899 1.01 -16.69 4.87
N TRP A 900 1.46 -16.79 6.13
CA TRP A 900 1.73 -18.08 6.77
C TRP A 900 0.45 -18.89 7.05
N PHE A 901 -0.55 -18.30 7.71
CA PHE A 901 -1.83 -18.97 8.00
C PHE A 901 -2.54 -19.40 6.71
N GLY A 902 -2.55 -18.53 5.69
CA GLY A 902 -3.07 -18.88 4.37
C GLY A 902 -2.34 -20.07 3.76
N CYS A 903 -1.00 -20.12 3.81
CA CYS A 903 -0.27 -21.29 3.31
C CYS A 903 -0.66 -22.58 4.04
N MET A 904 -0.87 -22.55 5.36
CA MET A 904 -1.28 -23.73 6.12
C MET A 904 -2.68 -24.22 5.76
N VAL A 905 -3.63 -23.28 5.57
CA VAL A 905 -5.01 -23.56 5.13
C VAL A 905 -4.99 -24.15 3.70
N GLU A 906 -4.32 -23.49 2.77
CA GLU A 906 -4.20 -23.93 1.37
C GLU A 906 -3.48 -25.28 1.23
N LEU A 907 -2.45 -25.55 2.04
CA LEU A 907 -1.77 -26.86 2.08
C LEU A 907 -2.72 -27.97 2.54
N ALA A 908 -3.61 -27.69 3.50
CA ALA A 908 -4.60 -28.64 3.98
C ALA A 908 -5.66 -28.98 2.93
N ASP A 909 -5.93 -28.07 1.99
CA ASP A 909 -6.90 -28.25 0.90
C ASP A 909 -6.34 -29.01 -0.29
N LEU A 910 -5.01 -28.95 -0.52
CA LEU A 910 -4.35 -29.60 -1.66
C LEU A 910 -4.79 -31.05 -1.91
N PRO A 911 -4.91 -31.94 -0.89
CA PRO A 911 -5.39 -33.30 -1.12
C PRO A 911 -6.81 -33.35 -1.70
N SER A 912 -7.75 -32.58 -1.15
CA SER A 912 -9.15 -32.52 -1.62
C SER A 912 -9.23 -31.95 -3.03
N LEU A 913 -8.56 -30.82 -3.27
CA LEU A 913 -8.50 -30.14 -4.56
C LEU A 913 -7.88 -31.02 -5.65
N PHE A 914 -6.86 -31.81 -5.31
CA PHE A 914 -6.26 -32.75 -6.25
C PHE A 914 -7.21 -33.90 -6.62
N HIS A 915 -7.95 -34.43 -5.64
CA HIS A 915 -8.94 -35.47 -5.88
C HIS A 915 -10.11 -34.98 -6.75
N ARG A 916 -10.51 -33.71 -6.59
CA ARG A 916 -11.62 -33.06 -7.33
C ARG A 916 -11.16 -32.19 -8.50
N ARG A 917 -9.91 -32.31 -8.96
CA ARG A 917 -9.26 -31.36 -9.89
C ARG A 917 -10.00 -31.08 -11.21
N ASP A 918 -10.81 -32.03 -11.68
CA ASP A 918 -11.62 -31.88 -12.88
C ASP A 918 -12.89 -31.03 -12.65
N GLU A 919 -13.37 -30.97 -11.40
CA GLU A 919 -14.55 -30.21 -10.98
C GLU A 919 -14.18 -28.80 -10.49
N VAL A 920 -13.04 -28.66 -9.80
CA VAL A 920 -12.60 -27.42 -9.14
C VAL A 920 -11.30 -26.86 -9.73
N ARG A 921 -11.19 -26.87 -11.07
CA ARG A 921 -9.97 -26.47 -11.78
C ARG A 921 -9.50 -25.05 -11.43
N GLU A 922 -10.42 -24.09 -11.36
CA GLU A 922 -10.09 -22.69 -11.06
C GLU A 922 -9.68 -22.49 -9.60
N GLU A 923 -10.40 -23.08 -8.65
CA GLU A 923 -10.05 -23.05 -7.22
C GLU A 923 -8.65 -23.64 -7.00
N ARG A 924 -8.37 -24.82 -7.56
CA ARG A 924 -7.04 -25.43 -7.49
C ARG A 924 -5.95 -24.53 -8.09
N LYS A 925 -6.23 -23.86 -9.20
CA LYS A 925 -5.28 -22.93 -9.83
C LYS A 925 -5.00 -21.74 -8.92
N GLN A 926 -6.01 -21.20 -8.25
CA GLN A 926 -5.87 -20.11 -7.28
C GLN A 926 -5.04 -20.54 -6.06
N THR A 927 -5.33 -21.71 -5.46
CA THR A 927 -4.55 -22.28 -4.36
C THR A 927 -3.07 -22.46 -4.74
N LEU A 928 -2.78 -23.04 -5.91
CA LEU A 928 -1.41 -23.25 -6.36
C LEU A 928 -0.66 -21.93 -6.63
N ALA A 929 -1.36 -20.93 -7.18
CA ALA A 929 -0.78 -19.61 -7.40
C ALA A 929 -0.49 -18.91 -6.05
N TYR A 930 -1.41 -18.99 -5.09
CA TYR A 930 -1.23 -18.46 -3.74
C TYR A 930 -0.04 -19.12 -3.02
N LEU A 931 0.04 -20.45 -3.03
CA LEU A 931 1.16 -21.19 -2.42
C LEU A 931 2.52 -20.84 -3.08
N ARG A 932 2.53 -20.61 -4.39
CA ARG A 932 3.74 -20.20 -5.12
C ARG A 932 4.17 -18.78 -4.75
N ASP A 933 3.22 -17.86 -4.63
CA ASP A 933 3.49 -16.46 -4.29
C ASP A 933 3.89 -16.29 -2.81
N ARG A 934 3.04 -16.77 -1.89
CA ARG A 934 3.20 -16.58 -0.44
C ARG A 934 4.16 -17.59 0.19
N GLY A 935 4.12 -18.85 -0.24
CA GLY A 935 5.01 -19.91 0.26
C GLY A 935 6.36 -19.96 -0.46
N GLY A 936 6.37 -19.62 -1.75
CA GLY A 936 7.56 -19.50 -2.59
C GLY A 936 7.87 -20.77 -3.39
N LEU A 937 8.72 -20.63 -4.42
CA LEU A 937 9.23 -21.78 -5.19
C LEU A 937 9.85 -22.89 -4.30
N PRO A 938 10.60 -22.59 -3.22
CA PRO A 938 11.08 -23.63 -2.31
C PRO A 938 9.98 -24.49 -1.68
N LEU A 939 8.80 -23.93 -1.38
CA LEU A 939 7.65 -24.70 -0.90
C LEU A 939 7.14 -25.66 -1.97
N ILE A 940 6.98 -25.15 -3.19
CA ILE A 940 6.52 -25.94 -4.34
C ILE A 940 7.50 -27.08 -4.67
N ASP A 941 8.80 -26.80 -4.66
CA ASP A 941 9.84 -27.80 -4.89
C ASP A 941 9.87 -28.85 -3.78
N LEU A 942 9.66 -28.44 -2.53
CA LEU A 942 9.57 -29.34 -1.38
C LEU A 942 8.38 -30.30 -1.50
N LEU A 943 7.20 -29.79 -1.88
CA LEU A 943 6.00 -30.61 -2.13
C LEU A 943 6.24 -31.63 -3.25
N ARG A 944 6.94 -31.23 -4.32
CA ARG A 944 7.18 -32.09 -5.48
C ARG A 944 8.28 -33.14 -5.24
N THR A 945 9.40 -32.73 -4.65
CA THR A 945 10.63 -33.55 -4.60
C THR A 945 10.90 -34.15 -3.24
N GLY A 946 10.28 -33.63 -2.17
CA GLY A 946 10.60 -33.98 -0.79
C GLY A 946 11.99 -33.50 -0.35
N MET A 947 12.73 -32.81 -1.22
CA MET A 947 14.05 -32.29 -0.92
C MET A 947 13.95 -30.85 -0.46
N ASN A 948 14.43 -30.58 0.75
CA ASN A 948 14.62 -29.22 1.23
C ASN A 948 15.99 -28.69 0.77
N SER A 949 16.09 -28.36 -0.53
CA SER A 949 17.32 -27.83 -1.16
C SER A 949 17.84 -26.54 -0.50
N HIS A 950 17.00 -25.84 0.26
CA HIS A 950 17.31 -24.59 0.94
C HIS A 950 17.42 -24.74 2.47
N ALA A 951 17.45 -25.97 3.00
CA ALA A 951 17.56 -26.25 4.44
C ALA A 951 18.77 -25.55 5.09
N ASP A 952 19.86 -25.37 4.34
CA ASP A 952 21.08 -24.69 4.76
C ASP A 952 20.85 -23.25 5.24
N TRP A 953 19.81 -22.59 4.74
CA TRP A 953 19.50 -21.20 5.08
C TRP A 953 18.67 -21.07 6.36
N ALA A 954 18.10 -22.18 6.84
CA ALA A 954 17.25 -22.25 8.02
C ALA A 954 17.95 -22.87 9.24
N CYS A 955 19.26 -23.13 9.18
CA CYS A 955 19.99 -23.81 10.24
C CYS A 955 21.10 -22.95 10.85
N PHE A 956 21.38 -23.20 12.13
CA PHE A 956 22.62 -22.75 12.75
C PHE A 956 23.79 -23.64 12.30
N ASP A 957 24.97 -23.04 12.14
CA ASP A 957 26.18 -23.70 11.67
C ASP A 957 27.45 -23.05 12.26
N ASP A 958 28.62 -23.51 11.80
CA ASP A 958 29.93 -22.94 12.16
C ASP A 958 30.04 -21.43 11.85
N ASN A 959 29.31 -20.90 10.86
CA ASN A 959 29.34 -19.48 10.53
C ASN A 959 28.52 -18.66 11.53
N VAL A 960 27.32 -19.12 11.88
CA VAL A 960 26.49 -18.50 12.92
C VAL A 960 27.23 -18.48 14.25
N TYR A 961 27.94 -19.56 14.60
CA TYR A 961 28.76 -19.58 15.81
C TYR A 961 29.86 -18.51 15.82
N ARG A 962 30.47 -18.21 14.66
CA ARG A 962 31.49 -17.15 14.54
C ARG A 962 30.93 -15.74 14.76
N TRP A 963 29.62 -15.52 14.58
CA TRP A 963 28.99 -14.23 14.86
C TRP A 963 29.07 -13.82 16.33
N THR A 964 29.33 -14.75 17.25
CA THR A 964 29.60 -14.43 18.66
C THR A 964 30.77 -13.45 18.86
N ARG A 965 31.65 -13.32 17.86
CA ARG A 965 32.81 -12.41 17.85
C ARG A 965 32.55 -11.13 17.05
N VAL A 966 31.38 -10.98 16.46
CA VAL A 966 30.95 -9.83 15.67
C VAL A 966 30.11 -8.90 16.56
N ASP A 967 30.17 -7.60 16.29
CA ASP A 967 29.35 -6.62 17.00
C ASP A 967 27.86 -6.83 16.72
N GLY A 968 27.02 -6.75 17.77
CA GLY A 968 25.58 -6.97 17.67
C GLY A 968 24.90 -6.01 16.71
N ALA A 969 25.33 -4.74 16.69
CA ALA A 969 24.80 -3.72 15.79
C ALA A 969 24.97 -4.10 14.31
N GLN A 970 26.07 -4.78 13.94
CA GLN A 970 26.30 -5.22 12.56
C GLN A 970 25.38 -6.37 12.16
N ILE A 971 25.03 -7.25 13.11
CA ILE A 971 24.12 -8.37 12.88
C ILE A 971 22.69 -7.85 12.71
N GLU A 972 22.28 -6.91 13.56
CA GLU A 972 20.99 -6.24 13.46
C GLU A 972 20.85 -5.45 12.15
N ALA A 973 21.88 -4.69 11.75
CA ALA A 973 21.89 -4.02 10.45
C ALA A 973 21.76 -5.00 9.28
N LYS A 974 22.42 -6.17 9.35
CA LYS A 974 22.29 -7.18 8.29
C LYS A 974 20.91 -7.86 8.29
N LEU A 975 20.30 -8.07 9.45
CA LEU A 975 18.92 -8.55 9.55
C LEU A 975 17.95 -7.54 8.91
N GLN A 976 18.13 -6.26 9.20
CA GLN A 976 17.34 -5.18 8.58
C GLN A 976 17.48 -5.18 7.05
N GLU A 977 18.71 -5.30 6.52
CA GLU A 977 18.97 -5.39 5.08
C GLU A 977 18.18 -6.55 4.42
N ILE A 978 18.15 -7.72 5.07
CA ILE A 978 17.46 -8.92 4.56
C ILE A 978 15.92 -8.74 4.59
N GLN A 979 15.41 -7.96 5.54
CA GLN A 979 13.97 -7.74 5.76
C GLN A 979 13.40 -6.54 4.99
N GLN A 980 14.21 -5.80 4.22
CA GLN A 980 13.77 -4.60 3.50
C GLN A 980 12.59 -4.85 2.55
N VAL A 981 12.60 -5.96 1.81
CA VAL A 981 11.53 -6.28 0.86
C VAL A 981 10.86 -7.59 1.29
N PRO A 982 9.54 -7.59 1.54
CA PRO A 982 8.84 -8.80 1.96
C PRO A 982 8.97 -9.93 0.93
N ARG A 983 9.48 -11.11 1.35
CA ARG A 983 9.67 -12.30 0.48
C ARG A 983 8.82 -13.49 0.92
N ALA A 984 8.55 -14.42 0.02
CA ALA A 984 7.81 -15.64 0.34
C ALA A 984 8.36 -16.35 1.60
N GLN A 985 7.50 -17.07 2.32
CA GLN A 985 7.83 -17.66 3.63
C GLN A 985 9.10 -18.50 3.59
N LEU A 986 9.20 -19.44 2.65
CA LEU A 986 10.36 -20.33 2.52
C LEU A 986 11.47 -19.79 1.61
N HIS A 987 11.44 -18.50 1.27
CA HIS A 987 12.53 -17.88 0.51
C HIS A 987 13.85 -17.95 1.31
N PRO A 988 15.02 -18.20 0.68
CA PRO A 988 16.30 -18.35 1.40
C PRO A 988 16.64 -17.21 2.37
N GLU A 989 16.38 -15.98 1.97
CA GLU A 989 16.53 -14.80 2.83
C GLU A 989 15.53 -14.74 4.00
N SER A 990 14.28 -15.16 3.83
CA SER A 990 13.30 -15.26 4.92
C SER A 990 13.71 -16.32 5.95
N LEU A 991 14.20 -17.47 5.48
CA LEU A 991 14.77 -18.52 6.33
C LEU A 991 15.97 -18.00 7.13
N ARG A 992 16.84 -17.23 6.46
CA ARG A 992 18.00 -16.60 7.08
C ARG A 992 17.60 -15.54 8.09
N ALA A 993 16.55 -14.75 7.84
CA ALA A 993 16.04 -13.77 8.81
C ALA A 993 15.65 -14.46 10.13
N GLY A 994 15.00 -15.63 10.08
CA GLY A 994 14.70 -16.44 11.27
C GLY A 994 15.96 -16.90 12.03
N VAL A 995 17.05 -17.21 11.32
CA VAL A 995 18.35 -17.54 11.93
C VAL A 995 18.98 -16.34 12.65
N TYR A 996 18.93 -15.14 12.03
CA TYR A 996 19.42 -13.91 12.66
C TYR A 996 18.57 -13.53 13.88
N GLU A 997 17.24 -13.59 13.78
CA GLU A 997 16.32 -13.36 14.90
C GLU A 997 16.65 -14.28 16.08
N ALA A 998 16.74 -15.59 15.83
CA ALA A 998 17.08 -16.57 16.87
C ALA A 998 18.47 -16.34 17.46
N PHE A 999 19.45 -15.92 16.66
CA PHE A 999 20.77 -15.57 17.16
C PHE A 999 20.72 -14.34 18.09
N CYS A 1000 19.97 -13.29 17.74
CA CYS A 1000 19.81 -12.10 18.57
C CYS A 1000 19.13 -12.43 19.91
N ARG A 1001 18.17 -13.37 19.92
CA ARG A 1001 17.43 -13.81 21.12
C ARG A 1001 18.09 -14.94 21.91
N ARG A 1002 19.25 -15.45 21.48
CA ARG A 1002 19.91 -16.62 22.09
C ARG A 1002 20.15 -16.51 23.60
N ARG A 1003 20.48 -15.31 24.12
CA ARG A 1003 20.74 -15.10 25.55
C ARG A 1003 19.44 -15.22 26.36
N GLU A 1004 18.37 -14.63 25.84
CA GLU A 1004 17.04 -14.67 26.45
C GLU A 1004 16.46 -16.08 26.41
N TRP A 1005 16.68 -16.82 25.33
CA TRP A 1005 16.31 -18.24 25.22
C TRP A 1005 17.00 -19.08 26.31
N VAL A 1006 18.32 -18.93 26.47
CA VAL A 1006 19.08 -19.67 27.48
C VAL A 1006 18.65 -19.32 28.90
N SER A 1007 18.23 -18.08 29.17
CA SER A 1007 17.80 -17.67 30.51
C SER A 1007 16.35 -18.01 30.84
N THR A 1008 15.45 -18.08 29.84
CA THR A 1008 14.00 -18.16 30.08
C THR A 1008 13.31 -19.41 29.55
N GLY A 1009 13.89 -20.14 28.58
CA GLY A 1009 13.24 -21.30 27.95
C GLY A 1009 14.07 -22.58 27.92
N TRP A 1010 15.38 -22.50 27.71
CA TRP A 1010 16.21 -23.71 27.64
C TRP A 1010 16.46 -24.34 29.02
N SER A 1011 16.41 -25.67 29.10
CA SER A 1011 16.83 -26.43 30.28
C SER A 1011 17.38 -27.82 29.92
N THR A 1012 18.16 -28.42 30.83
CA THR A 1012 18.63 -29.82 30.65
C THR A 1012 17.47 -30.81 30.57
N ASN A 1013 16.38 -30.57 31.30
CA ASN A 1013 15.18 -31.40 31.23
C ASN A 1013 14.51 -31.30 29.85
N TYR A 1014 14.37 -30.09 29.31
CA TYR A 1014 13.87 -29.86 27.96
C TYR A 1014 14.68 -30.65 26.91
N ALA A 1015 16.01 -30.53 26.93
CA ALA A 1015 16.88 -31.26 26.00
C ALA A 1015 16.76 -32.79 26.14
N GLN A 1016 16.62 -33.30 27.37
CA GLN A 1016 16.39 -34.73 27.62
C GLN A 1016 15.04 -35.18 27.07
N GLN A 1017 13.97 -34.44 27.32
CA GLN A 1017 12.63 -34.76 26.82
C GLN A 1017 12.60 -34.81 25.29
N LEU A 1018 13.21 -33.83 24.63
CA LEU A 1018 13.29 -33.77 23.17
C LEU A 1018 14.08 -34.96 22.58
N SER A 1019 15.13 -35.44 23.26
CA SER A 1019 15.91 -36.59 22.78
C SER A 1019 15.07 -37.88 22.61
N PHE A 1020 13.97 -38.01 23.37
CA PHE A 1020 13.05 -39.16 23.26
C PHE A 1020 12.16 -39.10 22.01
N VAL A 1021 12.05 -37.94 21.35
CA VAL A 1021 11.17 -37.69 20.19
C VAL A 1021 11.79 -38.15 18.87
N VAL A 1022 13.12 -38.10 18.74
CA VAL A 1022 13.82 -38.38 17.48
C VAL A 1022 13.61 -39.83 17.00
N ASN A 1023 13.59 -40.79 17.93
CA ASN A 1023 13.40 -42.21 17.62
C ASN A 1023 11.99 -42.53 17.09
N PRO A 1024 10.90 -42.04 17.71
CA PRO A 1024 9.55 -42.08 17.13
C PRO A 1024 9.48 -41.54 15.71
N ILE A 1025 10.02 -40.34 15.45
CA ILE A 1025 10.04 -39.74 14.11
C ILE A 1025 10.72 -40.67 13.12
N LYS A 1026 11.92 -41.18 13.45
CA LYS A 1026 12.69 -42.11 12.60
C LYS A 1026 11.92 -43.38 12.22
N LYS A 1027 11.10 -43.91 13.14
CA LYS A 1027 10.32 -45.13 12.89
C LYS A 1027 9.16 -44.90 11.92
N VAL A 1028 8.58 -43.70 11.96
CA VAL A 1028 7.36 -43.37 11.22
C VAL A 1028 7.69 -42.71 9.88
N SER A 1029 8.62 -41.77 9.86
CA SER A 1029 8.99 -40.99 8.68
C SER A 1029 10.51 -40.91 8.53
N ARG A 1030 11.01 -41.50 7.44
CA ARG A 1030 12.43 -41.42 7.06
C ARG A 1030 12.80 -40.03 6.56
N PRO A 1031 12.05 -39.38 5.64
CA PRO A 1031 12.35 -38.01 5.21
C PRO A 1031 12.40 -37.00 6.36
N SER A 1032 11.45 -37.05 7.30
CA SER A 1032 11.46 -36.17 8.49
C SER A 1032 12.71 -36.37 9.34
N TYR A 1033 13.11 -37.63 9.59
CA TYR A 1033 14.34 -37.91 10.32
C TYR A 1033 15.59 -37.45 9.56
N GLU A 1034 15.63 -37.63 8.24
CA GLU A 1034 16.76 -37.16 7.40
C GLU A 1034 16.87 -35.63 7.44
N ALA A 1035 15.76 -34.89 7.47
CA ALA A 1035 15.74 -33.43 7.64
C ALA A 1035 16.31 -32.99 9.01
N VAL A 1036 15.93 -33.66 10.11
CA VAL A 1036 16.50 -33.39 11.45
C VAL A 1036 17.99 -33.72 11.47
N ALA A 1037 18.38 -34.89 10.97
CA ALA A 1037 19.77 -35.33 10.94
C ALA A 1037 20.66 -34.38 10.12
N ALA A 1038 20.14 -33.83 9.02
CA ALA A 1038 20.85 -32.83 8.22
C ALA A 1038 21.17 -31.56 9.02
N ARG A 1039 20.24 -31.04 9.84
CA ARG A 1039 20.51 -29.90 10.73
C ARG A 1039 21.48 -30.26 11.86
N CYS A 1040 21.36 -31.46 12.45
CA CYS A 1040 22.30 -31.92 13.48
C CYS A 1040 23.75 -31.98 12.97
N GLU A 1041 23.98 -32.42 11.73
CA GLU A 1041 25.34 -32.52 11.17
C GLU A 1041 26.00 -31.14 11.02
N ARG A 1042 25.23 -30.06 10.81
CA ARG A 1042 25.73 -28.68 10.66
C ARG A 1042 26.35 -28.11 11.94
N VAL A 1043 25.84 -28.54 13.09
CA VAL A 1043 26.28 -28.07 14.41
C VAL A 1043 27.19 -29.08 15.11
N ARG A 1044 27.46 -30.23 14.50
CA ARG A 1044 28.20 -31.35 15.10
C ARG A 1044 29.61 -31.00 15.60
N ARG A 1045 30.24 -29.99 15.00
CA ARG A 1045 31.60 -29.53 15.34
C ARG A 1045 31.63 -28.55 16.51
N ILE A 1046 30.47 -28.12 17.01
CA ILE A 1046 30.32 -27.11 18.07
C ILE A 1046 29.96 -27.84 19.37
N ASP A 1047 30.56 -27.41 20.48
CA ASP A 1047 30.21 -27.95 21.80
C ASP A 1047 28.86 -27.41 22.28
N HIS A 1048 27.83 -28.24 22.16
CA HIS A 1048 26.46 -27.94 22.59
C HIS A 1048 26.27 -27.98 24.11
N THR A 1049 27.25 -28.47 24.87
CA THR A 1049 27.22 -28.42 26.34
C THR A 1049 27.55 -27.01 26.82
N GLU A 1050 28.55 -26.37 26.20
CA GLU A 1050 28.92 -24.99 26.49
C GLU A 1050 27.99 -23.98 25.78
N ASN A 1051 27.47 -24.35 24.61
CA ASN A 1051 26.65 -23.47 23.77
C ASN A 1051 25.31 -24.12 23.39
N PRO A 1052 24.41 -24.37 24.35
CA PRO A 1052 23.14 -25.07 24.09
C PRO A 1052 22.24 -24.36 23.08
N TRP A 1053 22.32 -23.03 23.00
CA TRP A 1053 21.58 -22.22 22.03
C TRP A 1053 21.86 -22.59 20.57
N ILE A 1054 22.99 -23.26 20.27
CA ILE A 1054 23.30 -23.66 18.90
C ILE A 1054 22.28 -24.68 18.34
N LEU A 1055 21.56 -25.38 19.23
CA LEU A 1055 20.58 -26.40 18.87
C LEU A 1055 19.19 -25.84 18.55
N MET A 1056 18.92 -24.54 18.77
CA MET A 1056 17.59 -23.94 18.59
C MET A 1056 16.92 -24.31 17.25
N SER A 1057 17.67 -24.25 16.15
CA SER A 1057 17.15 -24.61 14.81
C SER A 1057 16.89 -26.12 14.62
N VAL A 1058 17.60 -26.99 15.35
CA VAL A 1058 17.35 -28.43 15.36
C VAL A 1058 16.10 -28.73 16.20
N GLU A 1059 15.99 -28.08 17.35
CA GLU A 1059 14.93 -28.27 18.33
C GLU A 1059 13.58 -27.86 17.76
N SER A 1060 13.52 -26.67 17.16
CA SER A 1060 12.33 -26.14 16.46
C SER A 1060 11.80 -27.09 15.39
N LEU A 1061 12.65 -27.52 14.44
CA LEU A 1061 12.24 -28.46 13.37
C LEU A 1061 11.80 -29.82 13.91
N THR A 1062 12.47 -30.33 14.94
CA THR A 1062 12.12 -31.64 15.54
C THR A 1062 10.72 -31.60 16.14
N LEU A 1063 10.37 -30.53 16.85
CA LEU A 1063 9.05 -30.34 17.45
C LEU A 1063 7.98 -30.08 16.40
N ALA A 1064 8.28 -29.28 15.37
CA ALA A 1064 7.39 -29.06 14.24
C ALA A 1064 7.03 -30.38 13.52
N LEU A 1065 8.02 -31.22 13.21
CA LEU A 1065 7.80 -32.52 12.58
C LEU A 1065 7.01 -33.47 13.48
N LEU A 1066 7.28 -33.48 14.80
CA LEU A 1066 6.48 -34.26 15.74
C LEU A 1066 5.01 -33.81 15.71
N ALA A 1067 4.75 -32.51 15.88
CA ALA A 1067 3.41 -31.95 15.92
C ALA A 1067 2.61 -32.29 14.66
N ARG A 1068 3.20 -32.09 13.48
CA ARG A 1068 2.50 -32.35 12.22
C ARG A 1068 2.34 -33.85 11.93
N LEU A 1069 3.26 -34.71 12.40
CA LEU A 1069 3.06 -36.17 12.35
C LEU A 1069 1.94 -36.63 13.29
N GLU A 1070 1.77 -35.99 14.45
CA GLU A 1070 0.63 -36.22 15.35
C GLU A 1070 -0.68 -35.73 14.71
N ALA A 1071 -0.69 -34.55 14.09
CA ALA A 1071 -1.84 -34.00 13.36
C ALA A 1071 -2.37 -34.95 12.28
N HIS A 1072 -1.49 -35.58 11.51
CA HIS A 1072 -1.87 -36.55 10.49
C HIS A 1072 -2.04 -37.99 11.03
N GLY A 1073 -2.13 -38.18 12.35
CA GLY A 1073 -2.38 -39.48 13.00
C GLY A 1073 -1.27 -40.51 12.78
N ARG A 1074 -0.06 -40.07 12.44
CA ARG A 1074 1.09 -40.96 12.16
C ARG A 1074 1.91 -41.29 13.40
N ILE A 1075 1.91 -40.39 14.38
CA ILE A 1075 2.41 -40.60 15.74
C ILE A 1075 1.23 -40.38 16.69
N GLY A 1076 1.14 -41.15 17.78
CA GLY A 1076 0.12 -40.89 18.81
C GLY A 1076 0.53 -39.71 19.69
N GLY A 1077 -0.44 -38.86 20.07
CA GLY A 1077 -0.28 -37.62 20.86
C GLY A 1077 0.19 -37.81 22.31
N GLN A 1078 1.30 -38.51 22.51
CA GLN A 1078 1.87 -38.82 23.84
C GLN A 1078 3.23 -38.17 24.07
N TYR A 1079 3.85 -37.59 23.04
CA TYR A 1079 5.21 -37.10 23.10
C TYR A 1079 5.27 -35.58 23.34
N LEU A 1080 4.36 -34.79 22.76
CA LEU A 1080 4.20 -33.37 23.07
C LEU A 1080 3.51 -33.17 24.43
N ASN A 1081 4.26 -33.36 25.50
CA ASN A 1081 3.75 -33.11 26.84
C ASN A 1081 3.67 -31.60 27.17
N ARG A 1082 2.91 -31.26 28.21
CA ARG A 1082 2.69 -29.88 28.68
C ARG A 1082 3.99 -29.09 28.89
N GLY A 1083 5.07 -29.73 29.34
CA GLY A 1083 6.38 -29.10 29.55
C GLY A 1083 7.04 -28.69 28.24
N LEU A 1084 7.15 -29.62 27.27
CA LEU A 1084 7.68 -29.31 25.94
C LEU A 1084 6.87 -28.21 25.24
N LEU A 1085 5.54 -28.20 25.39
CA LEU A 1085 4.69 -27.15 24.84
C LEU A 1085 4.93 -25.78 25.46
N VAL A 1086 5.27 -25.69 26.77
CA VAL A 1086 5.64 -24.41 27.40
C VAL A 1086 6.94 -23.89 26.79
N ASP A 1087 7.97 -24.75 26.78
CA ASP A 1087 9.31 -24.36 26.35
C ASP A 1087 9.32 -24.03 24.84
N TRP A 1088 8.57 -24.78 24.03
CA TRP A 1088 8.43 -24.51 22.60
C TRP A 1088 7.61 -23.25 22.31
N ALA A 1089 6.52 -23.01 23.06
CA ALA A 1089 5.77 -21.75 22.94
C ALA A 1089 6.65 -20.55 23.29
N ARG A 1090 7.52 -20.66 24.31
CA ARG A 1090 8.50 -19.62 24.63
C ARG A 1090 9.53 -19.43 23.51
N LEU A 1091 10.01 -20.52 22.89
CA LEU A 1091 10.89 -20.42 21.71
C LEU A 1091 10.18 -19.71 20.55
N ALA A 1092 8.91 -20.00 20.32
CA ALA A 1092 8.10 -19.39 19.27
C ALA A 1092 7.77 -17.92 19.55
N GLN A 1093 7.59 -17.53 20.81
CA GLN A 1093 7.42 -16.14 21.21
C GLN A 1093 8.68 -15.31 20.90
N LEU A 1094 9.85 -15.90 21.14
CA LEU A 1094 11.14 -15.24 20.90
C LEU A 1094 11.56 -15.25 19.42
N CYS A 1095 11.27 -16.34 18.71
CA CYS A 1095 11.77 -16.59 17.35
C CYS A 1095 10.63 -17.05 16.41
N PRO A 1096 9.54 -16.25 16.26
CA PRO A 1096 8.36 -16.66 15.50
C PRO A 1096 8.65 -16.98 14.03
N VAL A 1097 9.62 -16.31 13.40
CA VAL A 1097 9.94 -16.54 11.98
C VAL A 1097 10.58 -17.92 11.79
N MET A 1098 11.50 -18.32 12.67
CA MET A 1098 12.13 -19.64 12.60
C MET A 1098 11.11 -20.75 12.84
N VAL A 1099 10.29 -20.62 13.88
CA VAL A 1099 9.32 -21.67 14.27
C VAL A 1099 8.21 -21.82 13.24
N SER A 1100 7.66 -20.71 12.73
CA SER A 1100 6.61 -20.76 11.70
C SER A 1100 7.11 -21.41 10.41
N ASN A 1101 8.31 -21.05 9.94
CA ASN A 1101 8.92 -21.67 8.77
C ASN A 1101 9.17 -23.18 8.97
N ASP A 1102 9.61 -23.61 10.15
CA ASP A 1102 9.82 -25.02 10.46
C ASP A 1102 8.52 -25.83 10.47
N ILE A 1103 7.43 -25.26 10.98
CA ILE A 1103 6.08 -25.86 10.92
C ILE A 1103 5.62 -26.00 9.46
N LEU A 1104 5.82 -24.97 8.64
CA LEU A 1104 5.45 -24.99 7.22
C LEU A 1104 6.27 -26.03 6.42
N ILE A 1105 7.58 -26.13 6.69
CA ILE A 1105 8.45 -27.16 6.13
C ILE A 1105 7.98 -28.56 6.55
N ALA A 1106 7.62 -28.74 7.82
CA ALA A 1106 7.14 -30.01 8.35
C ALA A 1106 5.85 -30.46 7.65
N GLU A 1107 4.88 -29.56 7.46
CA GLU A 1107 3.62 -29.86 6.77
C GLU A 1107 3.86 -30.30 5.32
N ALA A 1108 4.65 -29.53 4.58
CA ALA A 1108 4.95 -29.84 3.19
C ALA A 1108 5.69 -31.19 3.01
N LEU A 1109 6.60 -31.53 3.92
CA LEU A 1109 7.29 -32.83 3.92
C LEU A 1109 6.33 -34.00 4.14
N ILE A 1110 5.37 -33.84 5.06
CA ILE A 1110 4.39 -34.90 5.37
C ILE A 1110 3.40 -35.08 4.21
N LEU A 1111 2.99 -33.99 3.56
CA LEU A 1111 2.16 -34.06 2.36
C LEU A 1111 2.90 -34.75 1.21
N HIS A 1112 4.17 -34.43 0.98
CA HIS A 1112 4.99 -35.11 -0.02
C HIS A 1112 5.08 -36.63 0.21
N GLU A 1113 5.16 -37.07 1.48
CA GLU A 1113 5.23 -38.50 1.82
C GLU A 1113 4.01 -39.32 1.40
N ARG A 1114 2.88 -38.69 1.06
CA ARG A 1114 1.73 -39.37 0.46
C ARG A 1114 2.03 -39.92 -0.95
N ARG A 1115 3.19 -39.58 -1.54
CA ARG A 1115 3.67 -40.01 -2.87
C ARG A 1115 2.71 -39.68 -4.01
N VAL A 1116 2.01 -38.56 -3.88
CA VAL A 1116 1.14 -37.96 -4.90
C VAL A 1116 1.74 -36.61 -5.25
N ASP A 1117 1.88 -36.32 -6.55
CA ASP A 1117 2.31 -34.98 -6.99
C ASP A 1117 1.11 -34.03 -6.98
N PHE A 1118 0.81 -33.49 -5.79
CA PHE A 1118 -0.30 -32.54 -5.60
C PHE A 1118 -0.14 -31.26 -6.42
N VAL A 1119 1.07 -30.95 -6.88
CA VAL A 1119 1.42 -29.73 -7.63
C VAL A 1119 1.62 -29.98 -9.13
N GLY A 1120 1.49 -31.23 -9.59
CA GLY A 1120 1.63 -31.59 -11.00
C GLY A 1120 0.50 -31.01 -11.85
N GLU A 1121 0.80 -30.69 -13.11
CA GLU A 1121 -0.20 -30.32 -14.12
C GLU A 1121 -0.80 -31.54 -14.86
N GLY A 1122 -0.23 -32.74 -14.68
CA GLY A 1122 -0.70 -33.96 -15.33
C GLY A 1122 -1.44 -34.90 -14.38
N VAL A 1123 -2.77 -34.99 -14.49
CA VAL A 1123 -3.54 -35.95 -15.32
C VAL A 1123 -4.94 -35.38 -15.47
#